data_AF-A0A6C0LDN8-F1
#
_entry.id   AF-A0A6C0LDN8-F1
#
_cell.length_a   1.000
_cell.length_b   1.000
_cell.length_c   1.000
_cell.angle_alpha   90.00
_cell.angle_beta   90.00
_cell.angle_gamma   90.00
#
_symmetry.space_group_name_H-M   'P 1'
#
loop_
_entity.id
_entity.type
_entity.pdbx_description
1 polymer ?
#
loop_
_entity_poly.entity_id
_entity_poly.type
_entity_poly.pdbx_seq_one_letter_code
_entity_poly.pdbx_strand_id
1 'polypeptide(L)'
;MPIILNHSNIGVQYSTGSNYIIETVKSDLYLRNETVDTIVRDNIQVAPVTPTTYVDSSGNVYAVESYIYSGSANTAGFTRVFTKNTTCDILIVGGGGGGGCGMGGGGGGGQVVHATNVNIPIGTYNIIVGSGGAGGVSNNGTNGANSVAFGATANGGGGGGGTGSWGTAAAVGIAGGSGGGGGANSTNTLQASGTVSFGTLGSILASAIRYGNVGGTGKYDTSSGGGGGGGGAGSAGTAGNSISKGNGGNGVIINITGTSYYWAGGGGGAAWATSNGTGGGNGGLGGGGGGAFGAGSDTSGINGLGGINNNIIQPSSTTGAAGANNTGSGGGAGTYNANAGGAGGSGIVIIRYLLGTIPATNYLTNEPVVSPYVIVADGYYPRTPATNSATWTDNGYTVTVKVSDATLYGAIYYICNNKLIDTDEWHSTNVYTINNNTTYSGSTNFKGNAGIAFGIDLGRPIYPKRIRIAPRANHPQYGPQLTSAPGTFKIYASNNPSSWNDNNHIDWILIHSQISPPTFVNLQFTIITLSNIPSISYRYYTMVVMTTASSYGYLTLTEWNIGGDEKIDSILEGGTHKRLSFIYNNDNLVASYKFNGDYLDSSGNGHNLTNVGTVIQSTHIIEGQAVEFDSTDYLEFPATINPYTIWNGKGITFSFWVRFTAHGLWARLIDFQTAANTGNGLFFSVKSAPVTGASALYADIGNGTTKFTYSNWSNSIITTLGVWHHFVWSIDVSGKWDIYLNNVRINGTETANIPNISYNLRYINKSAHPDSTWGGQMDDFRIYGRALSVADVEMLYNKTYPEPNLYTLNFPVPTLADINNNSNIILRGSYDIALTTTNAIITPKTGQYIPKPTTFASDLLSIRYNILNPMNDPTGAQWAYSSNNTNMYHMGSVGIGTTNPEYQLDVSGSVNAKSYYLNGRQINEPLSELGLSEGMIAQVRHLTYTQMDIKNNTGWDAINDNLTTGFVIAITPKSNLSKILLNIIVHIGLAASNYSVWWGIKLYRKIGAGDWTEVTGPNGTETGSAAATAGTPVWISNTMYAGNLDYQYKVTNVTGTYLDSPNTTSTVYYTAYWNNRIGDNPSAINTIYLNRAESHGDAYRPAPSSSWTASEIWYG
;
A
#
# COMPACT_ATOMS: atom_id res chain seq x y z
N MET A 1 -2.43 -27.94 -23.88
CA MET A 1 -3.86 -27.58 -23.78
C MET A 1 -3.98 -26.42 -22.82
N PRO A 2 -4.49 -25.24 -23.23
CA PRO A 2 -4.86 -24.22 -22.27
C PRO A 2 -6.13 -24.69 -21.55
N ILE A 3 -6.07 -24.81 -20.23
CA ILE A 3 -7.23 -25.11 -19.40
C ILE A 3 -7.80 -23.76 -18.95
N ILE A 4 -9.01 -23.44 -19.39
CA ILE A 4 -9.80 -22.31 -18.88
C ILE A 4 -10.72 -22.89 -17.81
N LEU A 5 -10.51 -22.50 -16.56
CA LEU A 5 -11.34 -22.93 -15.43
C LEU A 5 -12.49 -21.94 -15.23
N ASN A 6 -13.65 -22.26 -15.78
CA ASN A 6 -14.91 -21.59 -15.45
C ASN A 6 -15.72 -22.52 -14.52
N HIS A 7 -15.88 -22.11 -13.26
CA HIS A 7 -16.94 -22.56 -12.36
C HIS A 7 -17.12 -24.09 -12.14
N SER A 8 -16.05 -24.86 -11.98
CA SER A 8 -16.20 -26.30 -11.66
C SER A 8 -15.28 -26.75 -10.53
N ASN A 9 -15.84 -27.42 -9.53
CA ASN A 9 -15.10 -28.14 -8.49
C ASN A 9 -14.21 -29.19 -9.14
N ILE A 10 -12.93 -29.26 -8.73
CA ILE A 10 -12.04 -30.36 -9.09
C ILE A 10 -12.32 -31.52 -8.15
N GLY A 11 -12.94 -32.58 -8.67
CA GLY A 11 -12.99 -33.89 -8.01
C GLY A 11 -11.80 -34.73 -8.46
N VAL A 12 -10.87 -35.03 -7.56
CA VAL A 12 -9.76 -35.96 -7.83
C VAL A 12 -10.18 -37.36 -7.40
N GLN A 13 -10.33 -38.27 -8.35
CA GLN A 13 -10.42 -39.71 -8.07
C GLN A 13 -9.03 -40.32 -8.08
N TYR A 14 -8.64 -40.97 -6.98
CA TYR A 14 -7.36 -41.66 -6.86
C TYR A 14 -7.44 -43.03 -7.54
N SER A 15 -6.68 -43.23 -8.62
CA SER A 15 -6.23 -44.56 -9.02
C SER A 15 -4.84 -44.79 -8.44
N THR A 16 -4.71 -45.91 -7.72
CA THR A 16 -3.48 -46.34 -7.03
C THR A 16 -2.29 -46.43 -7.98
N GLY A 17 -1.19 -45.73 -7.67
CA GLY A 17 0.14 -46.16 -8.16
C GLY A 17 1.16 -45.11 -8.59
N SER A 18 0.84 -43.81 -8.68
CA SER A 18 1.83 -42.83 -9.17
C SER A 18 1.98 -41.61 -8.26
N ASN A 19 3.19 -41.38 -7.77
CA ASN A 19 3.58 -40.15 -7.08
C ASN A 19 3.73 -39.01 -8.11
N TYR A 20 2.91 -37.98 -7.99
CA TYR A 20 3.11 -36.68 -8.66
C TYR A 20 3.19 -35.58 -7.61
N ILE A 21 4.15 -34.66 -7.79
CA ILE A 21 4.31 -33.45 -6.99
C ILE A 21 3.21 -32.48 -7.43
N ILE A 22 2.30 -32.14 -6.52
CA ILE A 22 1.36 -31.03 -6.72
C ILE A 22 2.12 -29.75 -6.38
N GLU A 23 2.56 -29.01 -7.39
CA GLU A 23 2.86 -27.60 -7.20
C GLU A 23 1.53 -26.90 -6.89
N THR A 24 1.44 -26.34 -5.68
CA THR A 24 0.30 -25.55 -5.26
C THR A 24 0.17 -24.35 -6.20
N VAL A 25 -0.80 -24.37 -7.10
CA VAL A 25 -1.20 -23.17 -7.83
C VAL A 25 -1.81 -22.23 -6.79
N LYS A 26 -1.01 -21.27 -6.29
CA LYS A 26 -1.51 -20.09 -5.60
C LYS A 26 -2.32 -19.28 -6.62
N SER A 27 -3.59 -19.64 -6.81
CA SER A 27 -4.53 -18.71 -7.43
C SER A 27 -4.79 -17.62 -6.40
N ASP A 28 -4.41 -16.38 -6.72
CA ASP A 28 -4.81 -15.20 -5.96
C ASP A 28 -6.34 -15.20 -5.84
N LEU A 29 -6.84 -15.64 -4.68
CA LEU A 29 -8.25 -15.56 -4.35
C LEU A 29 -8.53 -14.08 -4.08
N TYR A 30 -8.76 -13.32 -5.15
CA TYR A 30 -9.32 -11.97 -5.07
C TYR A 30 -10.65 -12.08 -4.32
N LEU A 31 -10.67 -11.69 -3.04
CA LEU A 31 -11.90 -11.33 -2.36
C LEU A 31 -12.49 -10.16 -3.14
N ARG A 32 -13.49 -10.49 -3.97
CA ARG A 32 -14.15 -9.54 -4.85
C ARG A 32 -14.78 -8.44 -4.02
N ASN A 33 -14.64 -7.20 -4.49
CA ASN A 33 -15.25 -6.05 -3.86
C ASN A 33 -16.76 -6.05 -4.15
N GLU A 34 -17.55 -6.59 -3.22
CA GLU A 34 -19.00 -6.74 -3.39
C GLU A 34 -19.72 -5.43 -3.72
N THR A 35 -19.22 -4.27 -3.26
CA THR A 35 -19.83 -2.97 -3.57
C THR A 35 -19.60 -2.58 -5.03
N VAL A 36 -18.34 -2.65 -5.50
CA VAL A 36 -18.02 -2.33 -6.90
C VAL A 36 -18.67 -3.35 -7.84
N ASP A 37 -18.63 -4.63 -7.48
CA ASP A 37 -19.28 -5.68 -8.26
C ASP A 37 -20.80 -5.50 -8.33
N THR A 38 -21.44 -5.06 -7.24
CA THR A 38 -22.88 -4.74 -7.24
C THR A 38 -23.17 -3.53 -8.12
N ILE A 39 -22.39 -2.43 -7.97
CA ILE A 39 -22.53 -1.24 -8.83
C ILE A 39 -22.37 -1.63 -10.30
N VAL A 40 -21.36 -2.43 -10.64
CA VAL A 40 -21.13 -2.92 -12.01
C VAL A 40 -22.29 -3.79 -12.46
N ARG A 41 -22.63 -4.86 -11.72
CA ARG A 41 -23.68 -5.81 -12.09
C ARG A 41 -25.03 -5.13 -12.32
N ASP A 42 -25.38 -4.17 -11.48
CA ASP A 42 -26.72 -3.57 -11.50
C ASP A 42 -26.82 -2.41 -12.53
N ASN A 43 -25.69 -1.80 -12.93
CA ASN A 43 -25.69 -0.62 -13.79
C ASN A 43 -24.99 -0.79 -15.15
N ILE A 44 -24.21 -1.86 -15.34
CA ILE A 44 -23.53 -2.12 -16.61
C ILE A 44 -24.57 -2.36 -17.70
N GLN A 45 -24.38 -1.70 -18.84
CA GLN A 45 -25.28 -1.86 -19.98
C GLN A 45 -24.67 -2.84 -20.98
N VAL A 46 -25.51 -3.69 -21.58
CA VAL A 46 -25.05 -4.60 -22.63
C VAL A 46 -24.54 -3.79 -23.83
N ALA A 47 -23.30 -4.04 -24.22
CA ALA A 47 -22.63 -3.40 -25.34
C ALA A 47 -22.08 -4.44 -26.32
N PRO A 48 -21.91 -4.09 -27.61
CA PRO A 48 -21.31 -4.98 -28.61
C PRO A 48 -19.81 -5.22 -28.39
N VAL A 49 -19.17 -4.45 -27.51
CA VAL A 49 -17.80 -4.64 -27.05
C VAL A 49 -17.81 -4.89 -25.54
N THR A 50 -16.88 -5.70 -25.03
CA THR A 50 -16.76 -5.95 -23.59
C THR A 50 -16.24 -4.69 -22.89
N PRO A 51 -17.03 -4.06 -21.99
CA PRO A 51 -16.56 -2.89 -21.27
C PRO A 51 -15.48 -3.28 -20.26
N THR A 52 -14.48 -2.42 -20.12
CA THR A 52 -13.56 -2.44 -18.96
C THR A 52 -14.14 -1.59 -17.85
N THR A 53 -13.86 -1.93 -16.59
CA THR A 53 -14.33 -1.16 -15.44
C THR A 53 -13.15 -0.66 -14.61
N TYR A 54 -13.27 0.54 -14.06
CA TYR A 54 -12.30 1.09 -13.13
C TYR A 54 -12.97 2.02 -12.12
N VAL A 55 -12.29 2.25 -11.00
CA VAL A 55 -12.70 3.20 -9.96
C VAL A 55 -11.74 4.39 -10.00
N ASP A 56 -12.27 5.60 -10.09
CA ASP A 56 -11.46 6.81 -10.02
C ASP A 56 -11.10 7.19 -8.57
N SER A 57 -10.26 8.23 -8.40
CA SER A 57 -9.86 8.71 -7.07
C SER A 57 -11.00 9.29 -6.23
N SER A 58 -12.16 9.56 -6.83
CA SER A 58 -13.37 10.08 -6.16
C SER A 58 -14.37 8.97 -5.84
N GLY A 59 -14.05 7.71 -6.16
CA GLY A 59 -14.92 6.57 -5.93
C GLY A 59 -15.98 6.31 -6.97
N ASN A 60 -15.91 6.99 -8.11
CA ASN A 60 -16.80 6.74 -9.23
C ASN A 60 -16.36 5.47 -9.95
N VAL A 61 -17.30 4.55 -10.10
CA VAL A 61 -17.13 3.32 -10.87
C VAL A 61 -17.56 3.60 -12.30
N TYR A 62 -16.63 3.51 -13.24
CA TYR A 62 -16.89 3.74 -14.65
C TYR A 62 -16.86 2.44 -15.45
N ALA A 63 -17.68 2.39 -16.50
CA ALA A 63 -17.51 1.48 -17.61
C ALA A 63 -16.89 2.22 -18.80
N VAL A 64 -15.95 1.57 -19.48
CA VAL A 64 -15.27 2.08 -20.67
C VAL A 64 -15.39 1.08 -21.80
N GLU A 65 -16.06 1.50 -22.88
CA GLU A 65 -16.27 0.75 -24.10
C GLU A 65 -15.34 1.29 -25.19
N SER A 66 -14.44 0.45 -25.70
CA SER A 66 -13.49 0.81 -26.75
C SER A 66 -13.85 0.10 -28.06
N TYR A 67 -14.31 0.87 -29.03
CA TYR A 67 -14.65 0.43 -30.38
C TYR A 67 -13.45 0.62 -31.28
N ILE A 68 -12.84 -0.50 -31.68
CA ILE A 68 -11.65 -0.53 -32.52
C ILE A 68 -12.02 -0.97 -33.94
N TYR A 69 -11.20 -0.57 -34.91
CA TYR A 69 -11.34 -1.05 -36.27
C TYR A 69 -10.86 -2.51 -36.39
N SER A 70 -11.67 -3.36 -37.03
CA SER A 70 -11.30 -4.74 -37.37
C SER A 70 -11.84 -5.10 -38.75
N GLY A 71 -10.96 -5.39 -39.72
CA GLY A 71 -11.36 -5.81 -41.07
C GLY A 71 -10.43 -5.32 -42.17
N SER A 72 -10.89 -5.41 -43.43
CA SER A 72 -10.21 -4.92 -44.63
C SER A 72 -10.93 -3.78 -45.36
N ALA A 73 -12.11 -3.38 -44.89
CA ALA A 73 -12.90 -2.27 -45.45
C ALA A 73 -12.43 -0.91 -44.91
N ASN A 74 -12.85 0.21 -45.49
CA ASN A 74 -12.41 1.52 -44.97
C ASN A 74 -12.96 1.86 -43.57
N THR A 75 -13.98 1.15 -43.09
CA THR A 75 -14.59 1.37 -41.77
C THR A 75 -15.04 0.07 -41.12
N ALA A 76 -15.18 0.08 -39.80
CA ALA A 76 -15.83 -0.98 -39.01
C ALA A 76 -17.07 -0.40 -38.30
N GLY A 77 -18.22 -1.04 -38.44
CA GLY A 77 -19.49 -0.58 -37.90
C GLY A 77 -19.97 -1.41 -36.70
N PHE A 78 -20.53 -0.74 -35.69
CA PHE A 78 -21.12 -1.34 -34.50
C PHE A 78 -22.47 -0.69 -34.20
N THR A 79 -23.38 -1.47 -33.64
CA THR A 79 -24.68 -0.98 -33.16
C THR A 79 -24.67 -0.91 -31.64
N ARG A 80 -24.78 0.29 -31.07
CA ARG A 80 -24.85 0.51 -29.62
C ARG A 80 -26.24 0.95 -29.21
N VAL A 81 -26.87 0.20 -28.30
CA VAL A 81 -28.21 0.49 -27.76
C VAL A 81 -28.10 1.00 -26.34
N PHE A 82 -28.52 2.23 -26.05
CA PHE A 82 -28.69 2.73 -24.69
C PHE A 82 -30.13 2.48 -24.24
N THR A 83 -30.32 1.78 -23.12
CA THR A 83 -31.65 1.44 -22.57
C THR A 83 -32.21 2.52 -21.64
N LYS A 84 -31.40 3.52 -21.29
CA LYS A 84 -31.76 4.71 -20.51
C LYS A 84 -30.90 5.89 -20.94
N ASN A 85 -31.38 7.11 -20.68
CA ASN A 85 -30.54 8.30 -20.81
C ASN A 85 -29.29 8.11 -19.95
N THR A 86 -28.11 8.27 -20.56
CA THR A 86 -26.84 7.96 -19.91
C THR A 86 -25.87 9.11 -20.12
N THR A 87 -25.33 9.64 -19.03
CA THR A 87 -24.26 10.64 -19.09
C THR A 87 -22.94 9.94 -19.40
N CYS A 88 -22.32 10.36 -20.50
CA CYS A 88 -21.10 9.76 -21.02
C CYS A 88 -20.02 10.82 -21.27
N ASP A 89 -18.77 10.37 -21.23
CA ASP A 89 -17.67 11.01 -21.93
C ASP A 89 -17.40 10.25 -23.23
N ILE A 90 -17.16 10.98 -24.30
CA ILE A 90 -17.05 10.43 -25.65
C ILE A 90 -15.76 10.91 -26.28
N LEU A 91 -14.97 9.97 -26.80
CA LEU A 91 -13.82 10.23 -27.66
C LEU A 91 -14.06 9.59 -29.03
N ILE A 92 -13.94 10.36 -30.10
CA ILE A 92 -14.00 9.87 -31.48
C ILE A 92 -12.71 10.29 -32.17
N VAL A 93 -11.96 9.32 -32.68
CA VAL A 93 -10.71 9.55 -33.40
C VAL A 93 -10.84 9.00 -34.82
N GLY A 94 -10.65 9.85 -35.83
CA GLY A 94 -10.55 9.42 -37.23
C GLY A 94 -9.30 8.57 -37.48
N GLY A 95 -9.30 7.76 -38.54
CA GLY A 95 -8.07 7.06 -38.95
C GLY A 95 -6.99 8.04 -39.39
N GLY A 96 -5.72 7.76 -39.12
CA GLY A 96 -4.62 8.62 -39.56
C GLY A 96 -4.30 8.46 -41.05
N GLY A 97 -3.70 9.46 -41.67
CA GLY A 97 -3.26 9.42 -43.06
C GLY A 97 -1.98 8.61 -43.26
N GLY A 98 -1.80 8.02 -44.43
CA GLY A 98 -0.54 7.35 -44.81
C GLY A 98 0.56 8.35 -45.14
N GLY A 99 1.82 7.98 -44.93
CA GLY A 99 2.98 8.77 -45.34
C GLY A 99 3.22 8.73 -46.85
N GLY A 100 3.84 9.76 -47.41
CA GLY A 100 4.22 9.78 -48.83
C GLY A 100 5.52 9.02 -49.12
N CYS A 101 5.75 8.67 -50.39
CA CYS A 101 7.01 8.06 -50.86
C CYS A 101 8.01 9.10 -51.41
N GLY A 102 9.26 8.71 -51.64
CA GLY A 102 10.21 9.49 -52.44
C GLY A 102 10.60 10.83 -51.79
N MET A 103 11.20 10.78 -50.60
CA MET A 103 11.40 11.97 -49.73
C MET A 103 10.05 12.62 -49.36
N GLY A 104 9.09 11.76 -49.03
CA GLY A 104 7.73 12.17 -48.78
C GLY A 104 7.53 12.92 -47.47
N GLY A 105 6.40 13.59 -47.35
CA GLY A 105 5.90 14.13 -46.09
C GLY A 105 5.20 13.06 -45.26
N GLY A 106 5.21 13.24 -43.94
CA GLY A 106 4.50 12.33 -43.03
C GLY A 106 2.98 12.47 -43.14
N GLY A 107 2.24 11.40 -42.88
CA GLY A 107 0.77 11.43 -42.81
C GLY A 107 0.28 12.22 -41.60
N GLY A 108 -0.81 12.95 -41.73
CA GLY A 108 -1.47 13.64 -40.63
C GLY A 108 -2.22 12.67 -39.72
N GLY A 109 -2.29 12.97 -38.41
CA GLY A 109 -3.19 12.28 -37.50
C GLY A 109 -4.66 12.51 -37.88
N GLY A 110 -5.53 11.60 -37.47
CA GLY A 110 -6.98 11.79 -37.53
C GLY A 110 -7.42 13.00 -36.70
N GLN A 111 -8.62 13.49 -36.97
CA GLN A 111 -9.28 14.43 -36.08
C GLN A 111 -9.60 13.71 -34.76
N VAL A 112 -9.49 14.43 -33.64
CA VAL A 112 -10.02 13.98 -32.36
C VAL A 112 -11.22 14.85 -31.99
N VAL A 113 -12.33 14.22 -31.64
CA VAL A 113 -13.52 14.86 -31.08
C VAL A 113 -13.69 14.33 -29.66
N HIS A 114 -13.73 15.23 -28.67
CA HIS A 114 -13.86 14.85 -27.26
C HIS A 114 -14.96 15.66 -26.59
N ALA A 115 -15.87 14.97 -25.91
CA ALA A 115 -16.92 15.59 -25.13
C ALA A 115 -16.99 14.94 -23.76
N THR A 116 -17.21 15.75 -22.73
CA THR A 116 -17.37 15.28 -21.35
C THR A 116 -18.77 15.59 -20.83
N ASN A 117 -19.30 14.72 -19.97
CA ASN A 117 -20.61 14.87 -19.33
C ASN A 117 -21.76 15.12 -20.32
N VAL A 118 -21.73 14.47 -21.49
CA VAL A 118 -22.81 14.57 -22.48
C VAL A 118 -23.91 13.55 -22.19
N ASN A 119 -25.16 13.99 -22.21
CA ASN A 119 -26.29 13.09 -22.03
C ASN A 119 -26.64 12.41 -23.37
N ILE A 120 -26.41 11.11 -23.47
CA ILE A 120 -26.83 10.28 -24.59
C ILE A 120 -28.26 9.78 -24.33
N PRO A 121 -29.25 10.16 -25.14
CA PRO A 121 -30.62 9.70 -24.95
C PRO A 121 -30.77 8.18 -25.11
N ILE A 122 -31.86 7.64 -24.58
CA ILE A 122 -32.31 6.28 -24.88
C ILE A 122 -32.46 6.11 -26.40
N GLY A 123 -31.91 5.03 -26.96
CA GLY A 123 -31.97 4.78 -28.40
C GLY A 123 -30.85 3.90 -28.94
N THR A 124 -30.88 3.70 -30.26
CA THR A 124 -29.92 2.90 -31.02
C THR A 124 -29.03 3.82 -31.84
N TYR A 125 -27.72 3.64 -31.72
CA TYR A 125 -26.70 4.46 -32.37
C TYR A 125 -25.73 3.61 -33.17
N ASN A 126 -25.38 4.09 -34.36
CA ASN A 126 -24.33 3.51 -35.18
C ASN A 126 -22.99 4.12 -34.79
N ILE A 127 -22.04 3.28 -34.42
CA ILE A 127 -20.66 3.64 -34.13
C ILE A 127 -19.81 3.14 -35.29
N ILE A 128 -19.09 4.03 -35.96
CA ILE A 128 -18.26 3.72 -37.12
C ILE A 128 -16.84 4.13 -36.80
N VAL A 129 -15.90 3.21 -36.97
CA VAL A 129 -14.47 3.43 -36.74
C VAL A 129 -13.75 3.41 -38.07
N GLY A 130 -13.03 4.48 -38.41
CA GLY A 130 -12.27 4.59 -39.66
C GLY A 130 -10.95 3.83 -39.66
N SER A 131 -10.62 3.19 -40.78
CA SER A 131 -9.29 2.63 -41.02
C SER A 131 -8.24 3.74 -41.21
N GLY A 132 -6.97 3.39 -41.00
CA GLY A 132 -5.88 4.26 -41.42
C GLY A 132 -5.72 4.31 -42.94
N GLY A 133 -5.09 5.36 -43.45
CA GLY A 133 -4.77 5.53 -44.86
C GLY A 133 -3.57 4.68 -45.27
N ALA A 134 -3.55 4.21 -46.51
CA ALA A 134 -2.42 3.47 -47.06
C ALA A 134 -1.23 4.43 -47.30
N GLY A 135 -0.03 3.95 -47.02
CA GLY A 135 1.20 4.67 -47.38
C GLY A 135 1.35 4.75 -48.91
N GLY A 136 1.92 5.84 -49.39
CA GLY A 136 2.14 6.06 -50.82
C GLY A 136 3.15 5.07 -51.40
N VAL A 137 2.85 4.54 -52.58
CA VAL A 137 3.74 3.71 -53.40
C VAL A 137 3.82 4.40 -54.75
N SER A 138 4.85 5.22 -54.92
CA SER A 138 5.01 6.14 -56.08
C SER A 138 3.99 7.30 -56.17
N ASN A 139 3.33 7.66 -55.07
CA ASN A 139 2.34 8.75 -54.98
C ASN A 139 2.23 9.31 -53.54
N ASN A 140 1.28 10.23 -53.31
CA ASN A 140 0.87 10.63 -51.96
C ASN A 140 0.35 9.42 -51.17
N GLY A 141 0.54 9.45 -49.85
CA GLY A 141 -0.25 8.60 -48.97
C GLY A 141 -1.74 8.93 -49.11
N THR A 142 -2.62 7.96 -48.82
CA THR A 142 -4.06 8.21 -48.82
C THR A 142 -4.52 8.78 -47.48
N ASN A 143 -5.63 9.51 -47.51
CA ASN A 143 -6.29 9.94 -46.28
C ASN A 143 -6.78 8.74 -45.47
N GLY A 144 -6.76 8.88 -44.14
CA GLY A 144 -7.48 7.96 -43.27
C GLY A 144 -8.99 8.08 -43.47
N ALA A 145 -9.73 7.05 -43.08
CA ALA A 145 -11.18 7.09 -43.11
C ALA A 145 -11.76 7.78 -41.87
N ASN A 146 -12.98 8.31 -42.01
CA ASN A 146 -13.66 9.01 -40.94
C ASN A 146 -14.22 8.03 -39.89
N SER A 147 -14.23 8.46 -38.63
CA SER A 147 -14.97 7.80 -37.55
C SER A 147 -16.24 8.60 -37.25
N VAL A 148 -17.35 7.92 -36.94
CA VAL A 148 -18.65 8.54 -36.70
C VAL A 148 -19.30 7.96 -35.47
N ALA A 149 -19.77 8.80 -34.56
CA ALA A 149 -20.61 8.39 -33.44
C ALA A 149 -21.52 9.55 -33.00
N PHE A 150 -22.74 9.24 -32.57
CA PHE A 150 -23.69 10.22 -32.02
C PHE A 150 -23.94 11.45 -32.92
N GLY A 151 -23.92 11.24 -34.23
CA GLY A 151 -24.11 12.29 -35.24
C GLY A 151 -22.89 13.19 -35.47
N ALA A 152 -21.77 12.97 -34.77
CA ALA A 152 -20.51 13.65 -35.03
C ALA A 152 -19.60 12.81 -35.94
N THR A 153 -18.86 13.49 -36.81
CA THR A 153 -17.84 12.91 -37.69
C THR A 153 -16.48 13.44 -37.27
N ALA A 154 -15.55 12.52 -36.96
CA ALA A 154 -14.13 12.81 -36.85
C ALA A 154 -13.47 12.44 -38.19
N ASN A 155 -13.00 13.46 -38.92
CA ASN A 155 -12.36 13.28 -40.21
C ASN A 155 -11.05 12.49 -40.09
N GLY A 156 -10.78 11.61 -41.04
CA GLY A 156 -9.49 10.94 -41.13
C GLY A 156 -8.35 11.91 -41.50
N GLY A 157 -7.13 11.57 -41.10
CA GLY A 157 -5.94 12.38 -41.30
C GLY A 157 -5.52 12.47 -42.75
N GLY A 158 -4.87 13.58 -43.11
CA GLY A 158 -4.41 13.87 -44.45
C GLY A 158 -3.22 13.02 -44.87
N GLY A 159 -3.22 12.49 -46.08
CA GLY A 159 -2.09 11.75 -46.65
C GLY A 159 -0.86 12.65 -46.88
N GLY A 160 0.32 12.12 -46.60
CA GLY A 160 1.59 12.81 -46.84
C GLY A 160 1.93 12.94 -48.32
N GLY A 161 2.51 14.08 -48.71
CA GLY A 161 2.94 14.33 -50.09
C GLY A 161 4.07 13.39 -50.52
N GLY A 162 4.00 12.80 -51.71
CA GLY A 162 5.01 11.86 -52.22
C GLY A 162 5.37 12.09 -53.69
N THR A 163 6.61 11.76 -54.06
CA THR A 163 7.08 11.81 -55.46
C THR A 163 7.22 10.40 -56.02
N GLY A 164 6.69 10.18 -57.23
CA GLY A 164 6.70 8.85 -57.86
C GLY A 164 8.08 8.39 -58.29
N SER A 165 8.91 9.32 -58.77
CA SER A 165 10.31 9.13 -59.16
C SER A 165 11.08 10.45 -59.01
N TRP A 166 12.40 10.37 -58.89
CA TRP A 166 13.25 11.57 -58.86
C TRP A 166 13.03 12.44 -60.12
N GLY A 167 12.82 13.75 -59.94
CA GLY A 167 12.55 14.68 -61.04
C GLY A 167 11.07 14.86 -61.43
N THR A 168 10.13 14.14 -60.79
CA THR A 168 8.67 14.39 -60.93
C THR A 168 8.19 15.43 -59.92
N ALA A 169 7.33 16.38 -60.30
CA ALA A 169 6.92 17.50 -59.44
C ALA A 169 6.51 17.03 -58.04
N ALA A 170 7.06 17.67 -56.98
CA ALA A 170 6.70 17.29 -55.62
C ALA A 170 5.22 17.53 -55.36
N ALA A 171 4.64 16.62 -54.59
CA ALA A 171 3.25 16.67 -54.23
C ALA A 171 3.07 17.31 -52.85
N VAL A 172 2.06 18.18 -52.78
CA VAL A 172 1.59 18.82 -51.55
C VAL A 172 0.96 17.78 -50.62
N GLY A 173 1.05 18.03 -49.31
CA GLY A 173 0.31 17.23 -48.33
C GLY A 173 -1.20 17.36 -48.54
N ILE A 174 -1.95 16.30 -48.30
CA ILE A 174 -3.41 16.29 -48.45
C ILE A 174 -4.06 16.84 -47.17
N ALA A 175 -5.15 17.58 -47.32
CA ALA A 175 -5.96 18.03 -46.20
C ALA A 175 -6.73 16.88 -45.53
N GLY A 176 -6.89 16.95 -44.21
CA GLY A 176 -7.63 15.95 -43.42
C GLY A 176 -7.88 16.44 -42.01
N GLY A 177 -8.33 15.56 -41.12
CA GLY A 177 -8.58 15.87 -39.71
C GLY A 177 -7.40 16.57 -39.05
N SER A 178 -6.20 16.07 -39.29
CA SER A 178 -4.96 16.86 -39.30
C SER A 178 -4.32 16.78 -40.69
N GLY A 179 -3.59 17.81 -41.11
CA GLY A 179 -3.01 17.90 -42.45
C GLY A 179 -1.77 17.02 -42.63
N GLY A 180 -1.62 16.40 -43.81
CA GLY A 180 -0.39 15.69 -44.18
C GLY A 180 0.79 16.64 -44.41
N GLY A 181 2.02 16.16 -44.23
CA GLY A 181 3.23 16.91 -44.54
C GLY A 181 3.47 17.03 -46.05
N GLY A 182 4.09 18.12 -46.51
CA GLY A 182 4.53 18.26 -47.90
C GLY A 182 5.76 17.40 -48.22
N GLY A 183 5.83 16.85 -49.43
CA GLY A 183 7.03 16.12 -49.90
C GLY A 183 8.19 17.05 -50.29
N ALA A 184 9.37 16.49 -50.54
CA ALA A 184 10.52 17.21 -51.09
C ALA A 184 10.93 16.65 -52.47
N ASN A 185 11.24 17.54 -53.44
CA ASN A 185 11.73 17.15 -54.78
C ASN A 185 12.82 18.10 -55.29
N SER A 186 13.61 17.65 -56.26
CA SER A 186 14.80 18.27 -56.86
C SER A 186 14.64 19.68 -57.45
N THR A 187 13.44 20.28 -57.47
CA THR A 187 13.18 21.60 -58.08
C THR A 187 13.41 22.81 -57.17
N ASN A 188 13.96 22.62 -55.95
CA ASN A 188 14.17 23.71 -54.96
C ASN A 188 12.89 24.54 -54.68
N THR A 189 11.72 23.90 -54.74
CA THR A 189 10.42 24.53 -54.48
C THR A 189 9.89 24.12 -53.11
N LEU A 190 9.33 25.08 -52.36
CA LEU A 190 8.64 24.82 -51.10
C LEU A 190 7.30 24.16 -51.38
N GLN A 191 7.04 23.02 -50.75
CA GLN A 191 5.83 22.24 -50.97
C GLN A 191 4.89 22.43 -49.80
N ALA A 192 3.67 22.85 -50.13
CA ALA A 192 2.65 23.15 -49.13
C ALA A 192 2.29 21.91 -48.31
N SER A 193 2.02 22.13 -47.03
CA SER A 193 1.41 21.15 -46.15
C SER A 193 -0.07 20.98 -46.47
N GLY A 194 -0.64 19.84 -46.06
CA GLY A 194 -2.07 19.67 -45.94
C GLY A 194 -2.64 20.59 -44.86
N THR A 195 -3.85 21.08 -45.09
CA THR A 195 -4.61 21.90 -44.15
C THR A 195 -5.48 21.05 -43.23
N VAL A 196 -5.96 21.65 -42.14
CA VAL A 196 -6.95 21.03 -41.24
C VAL A 196 -8.33 21.11 -41.87
N SER A 197 -9.08 20.00 -41.80
CA SER A 197 -10.49 19.92 -42.18
C SER A 197 -11.26 19.22 -41.07
N PHE A 198 -12.06 19.98 -40.33
CA PHE A 198 -12.89 19.43 -39.26
C PHE A 198 -14.20 18.84 -39.78
N GLY A 199 -14.56 17.66 -39.28
CA GLY A 199 -15.86 17.05 -39.50
C GLY A 199 -16.99 17.74 -38.75
N THR A 200 -18.22 17.31 -39.02
CA THR A 200 -19.45 17.87 -38.46
C THR A 200 -19.69 17.40 -37.02
N LEU A 201 -20.36 18.23 -36.23
CA LEU A 201 -20.92 17.83 -34.94
C LEU A 201 -22.44 17.68 -35.08
N GLY A 202 -22.99 16.62 -34.51
CA GLY A 202 -24.44 16.47 -34.33
C GLY A 202 -24.92 17.22 -33.09
N SER A 203 -26.24 17.33 -32.92
CA SER A 203 -26.84 18.02 -31.77
C SER A 203 -26.46 17.40 -30.42
N ILE A 204 -26.26 16.08 -30.36
CA ILE A 204 -25.87 15.35 -29.13
C ILE A 204 -24.46 15.74 -28.67
N LEU A 205 -23.55 15.99 -29.61
CA LEU A 205 -22.15 16.32 -29.34
C LEU A 205 -21.82 17.78 -29.69
N ALA A 206 -22.81 18.68 -29.58
CA ALA A 206 -22.63 20.09 -29.91
C ALA A 206 -21.59 20.80 -29.02
N SER A 207 -21.37 20.32 -27.80
CA SER A 207 -20.36 20.81 -26.85
C SER A 207 -18.97 20.19 -27.02
N ALA A 208 -18.79 19.27 -27.97
CA ALA A 208 -17.53 18.57 -28.14
C ALA A 208 -16.41 19.50 -28.63
N ILE A 209 -15.21 19.31 -28.10
CA ILE A 209 -13.99 19.98 -28.56
C ILE A 209 -13.40 19.17 -29.71
N ARG A 210 -13.00 19.86 -30.79
CA ARG A 210 -12.39 19.27 -31.99
C ARG A 210 -10.91 19.65 -32.05
N TYR A 211 -10.06 18.66 -32.30
CA TYR A 211 -8.61 18.81 -32.36
C TYR A 211 -8.07 18.33 -33.70
N GLY A 212 -7.08 19.06 -34.22
CA GLY A 212 -6.47 18.83 -35.53
C GLY A 212 -5.57 20.01 -35.90
N ASN A 213 -4.39 19.73 -36.44
CA ASN A 213 -3.43 20.77 -36.84
C ASN A 213 -2.89 20.56 -38.25
N VAL A 214 -2.33 21.63 -38.82
CA VAL A 214 -1.73 21.60 -40.16
C VAL A 214 -0.44 20.76 -40.15
N GLY A 215 -0.10 20.19 -41.31
CA GLY A 215 1.19 19.56 -41.51
C GLY A 215 2.32 20.58 -41.64
N GLY A 216 3.56 20.09 -41.72
CA GLY A 216 4.74 20.85 -42.08
C GLY A 216 4.96 20.88 -43.59
N THR A 217 5.58 21.96 -44.09
CA THR A 217 6.00 22.06 -45.49
C THR A 217 7.24 21.20 -45.76
N GLY A 218 7.41 20.73 -47.00
CA GLY A 218 8.61 20.01 -47.44
C GLY A 218 9.49 20.90 -48.34
N LYS A 219 10.82 20.73 -48.27
CA LYS A 219 11.76 21.46 -49.12
C LYS A 219 13.00 20.63 -49.45
N TYR A 220 13.44 20.73 -50.71
CA TYR A 220 14.75 20.28 -51.17
C TYR A 220 15.64 21.50 -51.46
N ASP A 221 16.93 21.45 -51.15
CA ASP A 221 17.91 22.48 -51.51
C ASP A 221 19.15 21.81 -52.10
N THR A 222 19.51 22.17 -53.35
CA THR A 222 20.74 21.88 -54.14
C THR A 222 21.53 20.57 -53.95
N SER A 223 21.74 20.07 -52.73
CA SER A 223 22.46 18.84 -52.36
C SER A 223 21.76 17.93 -51.32
N SER A 224 20.66 18.37 -50.68
CA SER A 224 19.93 17.63 -49.62
C SER A 224 18.48 18.12 -49.46
N GLY A 225 17.58 17.29 -48.91
CA GLY A 225 16.18 17.69 -48.73
C GLY A 225 15.39 16.81 -47.78
N GLY A 226 14.33 17.39 -47.21
CA GLY A 226 13.48 16.75 -46.21
C GLY A 226 12.00 17.07 -46.41
N GLY A 227 11.17 16.03 -46.33
CA GLY A 227 9.71 16.16 -46.27
C GLY A 227 9.26 16.75 -44.92
N GLY A 228 8.12 17.44 -44.95
CA GLY A 228 7.48 17.97 -43.75
C GLY A 228 6.83 16.86 -42.91
N GLY A 229 6.74 17.06 -41.60
CA GLY A 229 6.00 16.15 -40.72
C GLY A 229 4.50 16.34 -40.85
N GLY A 230 3.71 15.29 -40.64
CA GLY A 230 2.26 15.39 -40.57
C GLY A 230 1.80 16.12 -39.30
N GLY A 231 0.68 16.84 -39.37
CA GLY A 231 0.06 17.46 -38.21
C GLY A 231 -0.51 16.41 -37.26
N GLY A 232 -0.37 16.64 -35.95
CA GLY A 232 -1.07 15.85 -34.93
C GLY A 232 -2.27 16.60 -34.37
N ALA A 233 -3.11 15.92 -33.60
CA ALA A 233 -4.26 16.59 -32.98
C ALA A 233 -3.85 17.64 -31.91
N GLY A 234 -2.67 17.49 -31.29
CA GLY A 234 -2.16 18.39 -30.24
C GLY A 234 -1.21 19.47 -30.73
N SER A 235 -0.47 19.24 -31.82
CA SER A 235 0.40 20.26 -32.42
C SER A 235 0.56 20.11 -33.93
N ALA A 236 0.94 21.19 -34.61
CA ALA A 236 1.31 21.16 -36.02
C ALA A 236 2.58 20.31 -36.26
N GLY A 237 2.71 19.77 -37.47
CA GLY A 237 3.93 19.11 -37.93
C GLY A 237 5.01 20.13 -38.27
N THR A 238 6.27 19.82 -38.02
CA THR A 238 7.37 20.74 -38.32
C THR A 238 7.78 20.65 -39.79
N ALA A 239 8.22 21.77 -40.37
CA ALA A 239 8.72 21.82 -41.75
C ALA A 239 10.03 21.04 -41.93
N GLY A 240 10.20 20.43 -43.10
CA GLY A 240 11.46 19.83 -43.55
C GLY A 240 12.27 20.81 -44.40
N ASN A 241 13.61 20.77 -44.31
CA ASN A 241 14.53 21.55 -45.12
C ASN A 241 15.87 20.80 -45.32
N SER A 242 16.89 21.48 -45.87
CA SER A 242 18.21 20.90 -46.19
C SER A 242 19.08 20.49 -44.99
N ILE A 243 18.74 20.96 -43.79
CA ILE A 243 19.46 20.64 -42.54
C ILE A 243 18.54 20.07 -41.44
N SER A 244 17.24 20.02 -41.68
CA SER A 244 16.23 19.64 -40.69
C SER A 244 15.19 18.71 -41.28
N LYS A 245 14.97 17.60 -40.58
CA LYS A 245 13.85 16.69 -40.77
C LYS A 245 12.53 17.30 -40.29
N GLY A 246 11.42 16.97 -40.95
CA GLY A 246 10.08 17.31 -40.46
C GLY A 246 9.57 16.26 -39.47
N ASN A 247 9.55 16.56 -38.18
CA ASN A 247 8.90 15.73 -37.17
C ASN A 247 7.37 15.87 -37.22
N GLY A 248 6.67 14.77 -36.97
CA GLY A 248 5.22 14.74 -36.82
C GLY A 248 4.77 15.53 -35.59
N GLY A 249 3.64 16.21 -35.71
CA GLY A 249 3.02 16.92 -34.58
C GLY A 249 2.49 15.94 -33.53
N ASN A 250 2.56 16.30 -32.26
CA ASN A 250 2.07 15.46 -31.18
C ASN A 250 0.55 15.34 -31.22
N GLY A 251 0.04 14.21 -30.75
CA GLY A 251 -1.37 14.01 -30.46
C GLY A 251 -1.86 14.86 -29.30
N VAL A 252 -3.18 14.89 -29.08
CA VAL A 252 -3.78 15.53 -27.91
C VAL A 252 -3.85 14.55 -26.73
N ILE A 253 -3.51 15.00 -25.53
CA ILE A 253 -3.57 14.14 -24.33
C ILE A 253 -4.97 14.15 -23.72
N ILE A 254 -5.59 12.98 -23.57
CA ILE A 254 -6.94 12.84 -23.01
C ILE A 254 -6.99 11.61 -22.10
N ASN A 255 -7.52 11.79 -20.88
CA ASN A 255 -7.82 10.71 -19.93
C ASN A 255 -9.31 10.33 -19.99
N ILE A 256 -9.63 9.39 -20.89
CA ILE A 256 -10.98 8.82 -21.00
C ILE A 256 -11.05 7.37 -20.48
N THR A 257 -9.92 6.67 -20.36
CA THR A 257 -9.86 5.26 -19.96
C THR A 257 -9.48 5.05 -18.49
N GLY A 258 -9.27 6.14 -17.73
CA GLY A 258 -8.63 6.11 -16.41
C GLY A 258 -7.13 6.40 -16.47
N THR A 259 -6.52 6.29 -17.66
CA THR A 259 -5.12 6.64 -17.95
C THR A 259 -5.05 7.71 -19.04
N SER A 260 -4.15 8.68 -18.88
CA SER A 260 -3.89 9.71 -19.90
C SER A 260 -3.08 9.13 -21.07
N TYR A 261 -3.63 9.21 -22.29
CA TYR A 261 -2.93 8.83 -23.53
C TYR A 261 -2.92 9.99 -24.52
N TYR A 262 -1.91 10.01 -25.39
CA TYR A 262 -1.87 10.87 -26.56
C TYR A 262 -2.66 10.23 -27.72
N TRP A 263 -3.49 11.02 -28.39
CA TRP A 263 -4.36 10.58 -29.49
C TRP A 263 -4.05 11.34 -30.78
N ALA A 264 -3.95 10.61 -31.89
CA ALA A 264 -3.71 11.09 -33.25
C ALA A 264 -2.42 11.92 -33.41
N GLY A 265 -1.27 11.31 -33.12
CA GLY A 265 0.04 11.87 -33.45
C GLY A 265 0.32 11.82 -34.96
N GLY A 266 0.95 12.86 -35.52
CA GLY A 266 1.34 12.91 -36.93
C GLY A 266 2.59 12.08 -37.24
N GLY A 267 2.76 11.65 -38.49
CA GLY A 267 3.93 10.91 -38.96
C GLY A 267 5.12 11.83 -39.27
N GLY A 268 6.34 11.29 -39.19
CA GLY A 268 7.56 11.99 -39.56
C GLY A 268 7.82 12.00 -41.08
N GLY A 269 8.40 13.09 -41.58
CA GLY A 269 8.87 13.23 -42.97
C GLY A 269 10.19 12.50 -43.22
N ALA A 270 10.44 12.11 -44.47
CA ALA A 270 11.66 11.43 -44.88
C ALA A 270 12.73 12.43 -45.32
N ALA A 271 14.00 12.03 -45.27
CA ALA A 271 15.13 12.88 -45.64
C ALA A 271 16.20 12.15 -46.47
N TRP A 272 16.98 12.92 -47.23
CA TRP A 272 18.15 12.47 -48.01
C TRP A 272 19.31 13.48 -47.90
N ALA A 273 20.53 13.01 -47.63
CA ALA A 273 21.74 13.85 -47.57
C ALA A 273 23.02 13.11 -48.04
N THR A 274 24.00 13.83 -48.60
CA THR A 274 25.23 13.24 -49.15
C THR A 274 26.46 13.38 -48.25
N SER A 275 26.42 14.14 -47.15
CA SER A 275 27.57 14.22 -46.21
C SER A 275 27.35 14.91 -44.85
N ASN A 276 26.24 15.61 -44.57
CA ASN A 276 26.05 16.36 -43.31
C ASN A 276 24.58 16.54 -42.84
N GLY A 277 23.65 15.67 -43.25
CA GLY A 277 22.22 15.85 -42.98
C GLY A 277 21.65 14.90 -41.93
N THR A 278 20.81 15.46 -41.04
CA THR A 278 20.09 14.75 -39.97
C THR A 278 19.12 13.70 -40.52
N GLY A 279 19.07 12.52 -39.90
CA GLY A 279 18.21 11.38 -40.26
C GLY A 279 16.69 11.62 -40.36
N GLY A 280 15.89 10.55 -40.42
CA GLY A 280 14.44 10.64 -40.69
C GLY A 280 13.64 11.34 -39.57
N GLY A 281 12.54 12.02 -39.91
CA GLY A 281 11.70 12.74 -38.96
C GLY A 281 11.02 11.82 -37.95
N ASN A 282 10.97 12.21 -36.69
CA ASN A 282 10.31 11.41 -35.66
C ASN A 282 8.78 11.51 -35.82
N GLY A 283 8.07 10.44 -35.49
CA GLY A 283 6.62 10.48 -35.33
C GLY A 283 6.23 11.24 -34.06
N GLY A 284 5.09 11.93 -34.10
CA GLY A 284 4.54 12.66 -32.96
C GLY A 284 3.98 11.70 -31.90
N LEU A 285 4.01 12.14 -30.64
CA LEU A 285 3.44 11.40 -29.50
C LEU A 285 1.99 10.99 -29.78
N GLY A 286 1.60 9.80 -29.34
CA GLY A 286 0.32 9.18 -29.70
C GLY A 286 0.40 8.19 -30.86
N GLY A 287 1.60 7.67 -31.13
CA GLY A 287 1.81 6.55 -32.05
C GLY A 287 2.20 6.92 -33.48
N GLY A 288 2.59 8.16 -33.77
CA GLY A 288 3.00 8.58 -35.12
C GLY A 288 4.15 7.72 -35.65
N GLY A 289 4.12 7.35 -36.94
CA GLY A 289 5.19 6.59 -37.57
C GLY A 289 6.42 7.46 -37.88
N GLY A 290 7.62 6.95 -37.61
CA GLY A 290 8.88 7.60 -37.99
C GLY A 290 9.11 7.60 -39.50
N GLY A 291 9.67 8.69 -40.03
CA GLY A 291 10.10 8.82 -41.41
C GLY A 291 11.43 8.10 -41.66
N ALA A 292 11.62 7.59 -42.87
CA ALA A 292 12.83 6.87 -43.26
C ALA A 292 13.97 7.80 -43.74
N PHE A 293 15.20 7.30 -43.78
CA PHE A 293 16.41 8.04 -44.20
C PHE A 293 17.27 7.26 -45.21
N GLY A 294 17.62 7.90 -46.33
CA GLY A 294 18.44 7.30 -47.39
C GLY A 294 19.84 7.93 -47.50
N ALA A 295 20.87 7.09 -47.35
CA ALA A 295 22.33 7.34 -47.45
C ALA A 295 22.96 8.30 -46.43
N GLY A 296 23.96 7.79 -45.67
CA GLY A 296 24.70 8.51 -44.62
C GLY A 296 24.96 7.62 -43.38
N SER A 297 25.58 8.16 -42.32
CA SER A 297 25.81 7.46 -41.03
C SER A 297 24.69 7.65 -39.99
N ASP A 298 23.59 8.30 -40.37
CA ASP A 298 22.49 8.71 -39.49
C ASP A 298 21.30 7.72 -39.48
N THR A 299 20.42 7.83 -38.48
CA THR A 299 19.33 6.86 -38.23
C THR A 299 17.97 7.34 -38.75
N SER A 300 17.10 6.42 -39.18
CA SER A 300 15.69 6.73 -39.44
C SER A 300 14.98 7.29 -38.20
N GLY A 301 13.87 7.99 -38.40
CA GLY A 301 13.11 8.61 -37.31
C GLY A 301 12.50 7.58 -36.37
N ILE A 302 12.33 7.95 -35.10
CA ILE A 302 11.67 7.06 -34.13
C ILE A 302 10.15 7.22 -34.17
N ASN A 303 9.43 6.14 -33.91
CA ASN A 303 7.98 6.19 -33.71
C ASN A 303 7.62 7.00 -32.45
N GLY A 304 6.48 7.68 -32.49
CA GLY A 304 5.94 8.41 -31.36
C GLY A 304 5.39 7.48 -30.28
N LEU A 305 5.72 7.78 -29.02
CA LEU A 305 5.28 7.01 -27.85
C LEU A 305 4.07 7.65 -27.15
N GLY A 306 3.59 7.02 -26.08
CA GLY A 306 2.54 7.54 -25.20
C GLY A 306 1.10 7.44 -25.73
N GLY A 307 0.88 6.74 -26.85
CA GLY A 307 -0.47 6.34 -27.27
C GLY A 307 -0.97 5.09 -26.52
N ILE A 308 -2.28 4.78 -26.64
CA ILE A 308 -2.84 3.55 -26.05
C ILE A 308 -2.16 2.29 -26.61
N ASN A 309 -1.74 2.36 -27.87
CA ASN A 309 -0.79 1.44 -28.48
C ASN A 309 0.40 2.26 -29.01
N ASN A 310 1.60 1.72 -28.88
CA ASN A 310 2.79 2.27 -29.53
C ASN A 310 3.28 1.24 -30.55
N ASN A 311 3.54 1.66 -31.79
CA ASN A 311 4.16 0.77 -32.77
C ASN A 311 5.65 0.63 -32.46
N ILE A 312 6.11 -0.59 -32.19
CA ILE A 312 7.52 -0.88 -31.83
C ILE A 312 8.38 -1.08 -33.09
N ILE A 313 7.74 -1.36 -34.25
CA ILE A 313 8.45 -1.58 -35.51
C ILE A 313 8.90 -0.23 -36.06
N GLN A 314 10.19 0.05 -35.92
CA GLN A 314 10.82 1.28 -36.41
C GLN A 314 10.93 1.29 -37.95
N PRO A 315 10.99 2.46 -38.59
CA PRO A 315 11.18 2.56 -40.04
C PRO A 315 12.50 1.94 -40.47
N SER A 316 12.51 1.35 -41.67
CA SER A 316 13.75 0.88 -42.28
C SER A 316 14.51 2.07 -42.91
N SER A 317 15.68 1.83 -43.50
CA SER A 317 16.41 2.86 -44.28
C SER A 317 15.73 3.22 -45.60
N THR A 318 14.61 2.58 -45.94
CA THR A 318 13.89 2.80 -47.19
C THR A 318 12.41 3.09 -46.99
N THR A 319 11.74 2.37 -46.08
CA THR A 319 10.29 2.45 -45.86
C THR A 319 9.94 3.18 -44.58
N GLY A 320 8.97 4.09 -44.66
CA GLY A 320 8.41 4.77 -43.48
C GLY A 320 7.67 3.80 -42.55
N ALA A 321 7.63 4.10 -41.25
CA ALA A 321 6.94 3.27 -40.28
C ALA A 321 5.43 3.56 -40.27
N ALA A 322 4.63 2.53 -39.99
CA ALA A 322 3.20 2.69 -39.83
C ALA A 322 2.85 3.42 -38.52
N GLY A 323 1.79 4.24 -38.55
CA GLY A 323 1.16 4.75 -37.34
C GLY A 323 0.61 3.61 -36.48
N ALA A 324 0.60 3.80 -35.16
CA ALA A 324 0.05 2.83 -34.23
C ALA A 324 -1.47 2.66 -34.41
N ASN A 325 -1.90 1.40 -34.44
CA ASN A 325 -3.32 1.07 -34.56
C ASN A 325 -4.13 1.57 -33.36
N ASN A 326 -5.37 1.97 -33.63
CA ASN A 326 -6.36 2.45 -32.67
C ASN A 326 -5.97 3.75 -31.96
N THR A 327 -5.04 4.52 -32.54
CA THR A 327 -4.70 5.86 -32.05
C THR A 327 -5.05 6.96 -33.04
N GLY A 328 -5.45 6.62 -34.27
CA GLY A 328 -5.63 7.56 -35.37
C GLY A 328 -4.34 8.26 -35.81
N SER A 329 -3.18 7.66 -35.57
CA SER A 329 -1.88 8.29 -35.84
C SER A 329 -1.48 8.24 -37.32
N GLY A 330 -0.71 9.23 -37.78
CA GLY A 330 -0.22 9.29 -39.15
C GLY A 330 0.99 8.37 -39.40
N GLY A 331 1.10 7.86 -40.62
CA GLY A 331 2.24 7.04 -41.07
C GLY A 331 3.46 7.89 -41.44
N GLY A 332 4.66 7.38 -41.19
CA GLY A 332 5.92 8.03 -41.57
C GLY A 332 6.19 7.92 -43.07
N ALA A 333 6.99 8.82 -43.62
CA ALA A 333 7.30 8.85 -45.05
C ALA A 333 8.44 7.90 -45.46
N GLY A 334 8.45 7.51 -46.75
CA GLY A 334 9.49 6.69 -47.38
C GLY A 334 10.58 7.51 -48.09
N THR A 335 11.73 6.89 -48.34
CA THR A 335 12.94 7.55 -48.88
C THR A 335 12.98 7.60 -50.42
N TYR A 336 14.12 8.04 -50.98
CA TYR A 336 14.44 8.15 -52.42
C TYR A 336 14.10 6.86 -53.23
N ASN A 337 13.77 6.99 -54.53
CA ASN A 337 13.37 5.90 -55.45
C ASN A 337 12.03 5.18 -55.13
N ALA A 338 10.96 5.93 -54.84
CA ALA A 338 9.60 5.39 -54.71
C ALA A 338 9.39 4.38 -53.56
N ASN A 339 10.28 4.37 -52.57
CA ASN A 339 10.10 3.51 -51.40
C ASN A 339 8.86 3.91 -50.60
N ALA A 340 8.11 2.91 -50.15
CA ALA A 340 6.78 3.12 -49.60
C ALA A 340 6.77 3.94 -48.30
N GLY A 341 5.79 4.83 -48.17
CA GLY A 341 5.43 5.40 -46.88
C GLY A 341 4.76 4.36 -45.99
N GLY A 342 4.76 4.60 -44.68
CA GLY A 342 4.01 3.81 -43.71
C GLY A 342 2.51 4.11 -43.78
N ALA A 343 1.69 3.10 -43.50
CA ALA A 343 0.25 3.28 -43.35
C ALA A 343 -0.08 4.10 -42.10
N GLY A 344 -1.19 4.83 -42.11
CA GLY A 344 -1.74 5.46 -40.92
C GLY A 344 -2.35 4.40 -39.98
N GLY A 345 -2.41 4.73 -38.69
CA GLY A 345 -3.10 3.95 -37.68
C GLY A 345 -4.62 4.09 -37.79
N SER A 346 -5.35 3.03 -37.49
CA SER A 346 -6.82 3.07 -37.39
C SER A 346 -7.31 4.05 -36.32
N GLY A 347 -8.52 4.58 -36.52
CA GLY A 347 -9.23 5.37 -35.54
C GLY A 347 -9.72 4.52 -34.36
N ILE A 348 -10.40 5.18 -33.42
CA ILE A 348 -11.04 4.54 -32.27
C ILE A 348 -12.23 5.39 -31.81
N VAL A 349 -13.27 4.75 -31.28
CA VAL A 349 -14.32 5.43 -30.52
C VAL A 349 -14.33 4.88 -29.10
N ILE A 350 -14.31 5.75 -28.10
CA ILE A 350 -14.39 5.37 -26.69
C ILE A 350 -15.61 6.03 -26.05
N ILE A 351 -16.38 5.23 -25.33
CA ILE A 351 -17.51 5.69 -24.52
C ILE A 351 -17.18 5.34 -23.06
N ARG A 352 -17.10 6.35 -22.20
CA ARG A 352 -17.02 6.17 -20.74
C ARG A 352 -18.34 6.60 -20.12
N TYR A 353 -18.91 5.82 -19.22
CA TYR A 353 -20.11 6.21 -18.46
C TYR A 353 -20.05 5.75 -17.01
N LEU A 354 -20.67 6.54 -16.14
CA LEU A 354 -20.74 6.27 -14.71
C LEU A 354 -21.72 5.13 -14.45
N LEU A 355 -21.27 4.11 -13.74
CA LEU A 355 -22.11 3.01 -13.23
C LEU A 355 -22.69 3.37 -11.87
N GLY A 356 -21.91 4.07 -11.05
CA GLY A 356 -22.31 4.55 -9.73
C GLY A 356 -21.11 5.07 -8.96
N THR A 357 -21.35 5.59 -7.76
CA THR A 357 -20.30 6.08 -6.86
C THR A 357 -20.29 5.22 -5.61
N ILE A 358 -19.11 4.78 -5.20
CA ILE A 358 -18.93 4.05 -3.94
C ILE A 358 -19.34 5.00 -2.80
N PRO A 359 -20.25 4.58 -1.89
CA PRO A 359 -20.63 5.39 -0.75
C PRO A 359 -19.41 5.79 0.10
N ALA A 360 -19.33 7.06 0.51
CA ALA A 360 -18.24 7.58 1.33
C ALA A 360 -18.04 6.81 2.65
N THR A 361 -19.10 6.15 3.15
CA THR A 361 -19.09 5.29 4.35
C THR A 361 -18.25 4.02 4.19
N ASN A 362 -17.95 3.61 2.96
CA ASN A 362 -17.18 2.40 2.66
C ASN A 362 -15.67 2.67 2.50
N TYR A 363 -15.23 3.92 2.59
CA TYR A 363 -13.81 4.26 2.62
C TYR A 363 -13.24 4.10 4.03
N LEU A 364 -11.95 3.80 4.13
CA LEU A 364 -11.22 3.91 5.40
C LEU A 364 -11.45 5.32 5.97
N THR A 365 -12.11 5.39 7.13
CA THR A 365 -12.40 6.66 7.80
C THR A 365 -11.12 7.34 8.30
N ASN A 366 -10.08 6.55 8.58
CA ASN A 366 -8.72 6.98 8.87
C ASN A 366 -7.71 6.06 8.14
N GLU A 367 -6.80 6.65 7.38
CA GLU A 367 -5.72 5.92 6.68
C GLU A 367 -4.63 5.43 7.66
N PRO A 368 -3.85 4.39 7.29
CA PRO A 368 -2.70 3.96 8.08
C PRO A 368 -1.68 5.10 8.26
N VAL A 369 -1.16 5.23 9.47
CA VAL A 369 -0.17 6.26 9.82
C VAL A 369 1.19 5.61 10.02
N VAL A 370 2.18 6.02 9.22
CA VAL A 370 3.59 5.67 9.44
C VAL A 370 4.25 6.79 10.24
N SER A 371 4.80 6.45 11.39
CA SER A 371 5.66 7.32 12.18
C SER A 371 7.05 6.68 12.22
N PRO A 372 8.10 7.30 11.66
CA PRO A 372 9.45 6.80 11.91
C PRO A 372 9.76 6.93 13.42
N TYR A 373 10.50 5.98 13.99
CA TYR A 373 10.87 6.03 15.41
C TYR A 373 11.74 7.25 15.71
N VAL A 374 12.53 7.65 14.72
CA VAL A 374 13.06 9.01 14.58
C VAL A 374 13.05 9.35 13.09
N ILE A 375 12.50 10.52 12.78
CA ILE A 375 12.44 11.17 11.47
C ILE A 375 13.61 10.75 10.56
N VAL A 376 13.29 10.14 9.41
CA VAL A 376 14.28 9.71 8.42
C VAL A 376 14.93 10.96 7.82
N ALA A 377 16.06 11.35 8.42
CA ALA A 377 17.03 12.34 8.01
C ALA A 377 16.46 13.72 7.59
N ASP A 378 16.42 14.66 8.52
CA ASP A 378 16.37 16.09 8.18
C ASP A 378 17.51 16.43 7.20
N GLY A 379 17.20 16.72 5.94
CA GLY A 379 18.21 17.04 4.94
C GLY A 379 17.67 17.72 3.68
N TYR A 380 18.56 18.02 2.73
CA TYR A 380 18.24 18.80 1.53
C TYR A 380 17.99 17.91 0.32
N TYR A 381 16.89 18.17 -0.37
CA TYR A 381 16.43 17.47 -1.55
C TYR A 381 16.40 18.41 -2.75
N PRO A 382 16.77 17.95 -3.96
CA PRO A 382 17.23 16.59 -4.28
C PRO A 382 18.61 16.25 -3.67
N ARG A 383 18.82 14.99 -3.29
CA ARG A 383 20.06 14.53 -2.61
C ARG A 383 21.17 14.26 -3.62
N THR A 384 20.85 13.58 -4.72
CA THR A 384 21.73 13.39 -5.87
C THR A 384 21.70 14.65 -6.74
N PRO A 385 22.84 15.29 -7.01
CA PRO A 385 22.89 16.44 -7.90
C PRO A 385 22.57 16.07 -9.36
N ALA A 386 21.91 16.98 -10.07
CA ALA A 386 21.69 16.88 -11.51
C ALA A 386 23.01 17.01 -12.28
N THR A 387 23.17 16.23 -13.35
CA THR A 387 24.43 16.21 -14.12
C THR A 387 24.31 16.89 -15.49
N ASN A 388 23.28 16.56 -16.27
CA ASN A 388 23.14 17.03 -17.65
C ASN A 388 21.69 17.18 -18.14
N SER A 389 20.70 16.95 -17.29
CA SER A 389 19.29 16.83 -17.68
C SER A 389 18.36 17.47 -16.64
N ALA A 390 17.27 18.06 -17.12
CA ALA A 390 16.19 18.57 -16.27
C ALA A 390 15.41 17.46 -15.53
N THR A 391 15.66 16.21 -15.89
CA THR A 391 15.14 15.02 -15.21
C THR A 391 16.27 14.04 -14.92
N TRP A 392 16.38 13.58 -13.68
CA TRP A 392 17.39 12.61 -13.25
C TRP A 392 16.88 11.74 -12.09
N THR A 393 17.69 10.76 -11.70
CA THR A 393 17.38 9.86 -10.58
C THR A 393 18.08 10.32 -9.31
N ASP A 394 17.30 10.50 -8.24
CA ASP A 394 17.74 10.82 -6.90
C ASP A 394 17.35 9.67 -5.97
N ASN A 395 18.30 8.87 -5.48
CA ASN A 395 18.04 7.70 -4.62
C ASN A 395 16.83 6.83 -5.05
N GLY A 396 16.71 6.53 -6.35
CA GLY A 396 15.62 5.72 -6.91
C GLY A 396 14.34 6.48 -7.30
N TYR A 397 14.24 7.77 -6.99
CA TYR A 397 13.11 8.63 -7.38
C TYR A 397 13.47 9.49 -8.58
N THR A 398 12.52 9.69 -9.48
CA THR A 398 12.69 10.60 -10.62
C THR A 398 12.42 12.02 -10.17
N VAL A 399 13.46 12.85 -10.19
CA VAL A 399 13.36 14.30 -9.94
C VAL A 399 13.25 15.01 -11.28
N THR A 400 12.33 15.97 -11.38
CA THR A 400 12.17 16.81 -12.58
C THR A 400 12.09 18.28 -12.20
N VAL A 401 12.80 19.13 -12.93
CA VAL A 401 12.76 20.58 -12.74
C VAL A 401 12.29 21.30 -14.00
N LYS A 402 11.65 22.45 -13.81
CA LYS A 402 11.21 23.31 -14.90
C LYS A 402 11.20 24.79 -14.52
N VAL A 403 11.12 25.64 -15.53
CA VAL A 403 10.94 27.08 -15.37
C VAL A 403 9.87 27.56 -16.35
N SER A 404 9.09 28.56 -15.94
CA SER A 404 8.00 29.13 -16.74
C SER A 404 8.46 29.97 -17.92
N ASP A 405 9.63 30.59 -17.82
CA ASP A 405 10.08 31.66 -18.73
C ASP A 405 11.26 31.19 -19.60
N ALA A 406 11.47 31.90 -20.71
CA ALA A 406 12.56 31.62 -21.63
C ALA A 406 13.93 31.77 -20.95
N THR A 407 14.79 30.79 -21.19
CA THR A 407 16.16 30.76 -20.70
C THR A 407 17.08 31.45 -21.70
N LEU A 408 17.89 32.40 -21.25
CA LEU A 408 18.90 33.07 -22.09
C LEU A 408 20.17 32.23 -22.19
N TYR A 409 20.65 31.74 -21.05
CA TYR A 409 21.85 30.92 -20.91
C TYR A 409 21.73 30.02 -19.67
N GLY A 410 22.45 28.89 -19.66
CA GLY A 410 22.46 27.95 -18.55
C GLY A 410 21.21 27.07 -18.46
N ALA A 411 21.38 25.75 -18.42
CA ALA A 411 20.25 24.84 -18.39
C ALA A 411 19.54 24.87 -17.03
N ILE A 412 18.22 24.62 -17.02
CA ILE A 412 17.43 24.67 -15.77
C ILE A 412 17.94 23.73 -14.68
N TYR A 413 18.54 22.59 -15.05
CA TYR A 413 19.07 21.63 -14.08
C TYR A 413 20.27 22.14 -13.29
N TYR A 414 20.90 23.25 -13.70
CA TYR A 414 21.99 23.87 -12.94
C TYR A 414 21.53 24.24 -11.54
N ILE A 415 20.26 24.62 -11.33
CA ILE A 415 19.72 24.96 -10.01
C ILE A 415 19.67 23.78 -9.01
N CYS A 416 20.10 22.59 -9.39
CA CYS A 416 20.09 21.39 -8.56
C CYS A 416 21.35 20.53 -8.75
N ASN A 417 22.47 21.08 -9.22
CA ASN A 417 23.67 20.31 -9.57
C ASN A 417 24.73 20.27 -8.46
N ASN A 418 24.45 20.90 -7.31
CA ASN A 418 25.31 21.14 -6.16
C ASN A 418 26.68 21.75 -6.50
N LYS A 419 26.77 22.59 -7.53
CA LYS A 419 28.02 23.26 -7.91
C LYS A 419 27.91 24.76 -7.61
N LEU A 420 28.87 25.27 -6.86
CA LEU A 420 29.02 26.72 -6.62
C LEU A 420 30.34 27.16 -7.23
N ILE A 421 30.34 27.41 -8.53
CA ILE A 421 31.53 27.85 -9.29
C ILE A 421 31.18 28.99 -10.25
N ASP A 422 32.18 29.74 -10.68
CA ASP A 422 32.01 30.74 -11.75
C ASP A 422 31.52 30.02 -13.03
N THR A 423 30.48 30.57 -13.68
CA THR A 423 29.78 30.06 -14.89
C THR A 423 28.68 29.02 -14.70
N ASP A 424 28.42 28.60 -13.46
CA ASP A 424 27.31 27.68 -13.17
C ASP A 424 26.07 28.45 -12.69
N GLU A 425 25.21 28.83 -13.63
CA GLU A 425 23.97 29.54 -13.34
C GLU A 425 22.87 29.24 -14.35
N TRP A 426 21.62 29.21 -13.90
CA TRP A 426 20.49 29.45 -14.78
C TRP A 426 20.29 30.97 -14.95
N HIS A 427 20.08 31.42 -16.19
CA HIS A 427 19.96 32.84 -16.52
C HIS A 427 18.69 33.14 -17.33
N SER A 428 17.84 34.03 -16.83
CA SER A 428 16.62 34.46 -17.54
C SER A 428 16.92 35.35 -18.74
N THR A 429 15.94 35.52 -19.63
CA THR A 429 15.89 36.70 -20.53
C THR A 429 15.60 37.98 -19.74
N ASN A 430 15.66 39.15 -20.40
CA ASN A 430 15.41 40.44 -19.74
C ASN A 430 13.90 40.63 -19.47
N VAL A 431 13.45 40.25 -18.27
CA VAL A 431 12.02 40.25 -17.88
C VAL A 431 11.79 40.89 -16.51
N TYR A 432 12.77 41.63 -15.98
CA TYR A 432 12.64 42.44 -14.77
C TYR A 432 12.96 43.91 -15.07
N THR A 433 12.31 44.83 -14.36
CA THR A 433 12.51 46.27 -14.58
C THR A 433 13.78 46.80 -13.91
N ILE A 434 14.57 47.60 -14.64
CA ILE A 434 15.85 48.19 -14.18
C ILE A 434 15.63 49.50 -13.38
N ASN A 435 14.45 50.12 -13.46
CA ASN A 435 14.16 51.45 -12.90
C ASN A 435 13.58 51.39 -11.47
N ASN A 436 14.35 50.89 -10.51
CA ASN A 436 14.03 50.86 -9.05
C ASN A 436 12.82 50.03 -8.61
N ASN A 437 12.02 49.46 -9.52
CA ASN A 437 10.88 48.64 -9.13
C ASN A 437 11.22 47.15 -9.03
N THR A 438 12.33 46.67 -9.61
CA THR A 438 12.79 45.25 -9.60
C THR A 438 11.70 44.22 -9.96
N THR A 439 10.55 44.65 -10.48
CA THR A 439 9.35 43.83 -10.64
C THR A 439 9.42 43.03 -11.92
N TYR A 440 8.91 41.80 -11.85
CA TYR A 440 8.68 40.97 -13.02
C TYR A 440 7.72 41.64 -14.02
N SER A 441 8.09 41.63 -15.30
CA SER A 441 7.33 42.24 -16.41
C SER A 441 6.96 41.25 -17.52
N GLY A 442 7.17 39.95 -17.31
CA GLY A 442 6.77 38.90 -18.25
C GLY A 442 5.29 38.50 -18.08
N SER A 443 4.88 37.42 -18.76
CA SER A 443 3.48 36.95 -18.80
C SER A 443 3.14 35.90 -17.75
N THR A 444 4.13 35.33 -17.05
CA THR A 444 3.89 34.29 -16.04
C THR A 444 3.14 34.86 -14.85
N ASN A 445 2.04 34.19 -14.51
CA ASN A 445 1.29 34.43 -13.29
C ASN A 445 1.05 33.09 -12.59
N PHE A 446 1.40 33.02 -11.31
CA PHE A 446 1.24 31.83 -10.48
C PHE A 446 0.46 32.17 -9.22
N LYS A 447 -0.74 31.58 -9.08
CA LYS A 447 -1.69 31.86 -7.98
C LYS A 447 -1.89 33.36 -7.74
N GLY A 448 -2.01 34.15 -8.81
CA GLY A 448 -2.22 35.59 -8.75
C GLY A 448 -0.93 36.44 -8.62
N ASN A 449 0.25 35.82 -8.52
CA ASN A 449 1.53 36.54 -8.39
C ASN A 449 2.27 36.53 -9.72
N ALA A 450 2.60 37.72 -10.22
CA ALA A 450 3.44 37.88 -11.41
C ALA A 450 4.92 37.63 -11.02
N GLY A 451 5.56 36.65 -11.66
CA GLY A 451 6.93 36.26 -11.36
C GLY A 451 7.40 35.05 -12.15
N ILE A 452 8.72 34.84 -12.25
CA ILE A 452 9.27 33.61 -12.82
C ILE A 452 9.02 32.46 -11.84
N ALA A 453 8.40 31.39 -12.32
CA ALA A 453 8.09 30.20 -11.53
C ALA A 453 9.08 29.06 -11.83
N PHE A 454 9.86 28.69 -10.82
CA PHE A 454 10.72 27.50 -10.83
C PHE A 454 9.96 26.35 -10.18
N GLY A 455 9.78 25.24 -10.90
CA GLY A 455 9.12 24.04 -10.38
C GLY A 455 10.12 22.92 -10.12
N ILE A 456 9.97 22.22 -9.00
CA ILE A 456 10.65 20.96 -8.68
C ILE A 456 9.58 19.90 -8.35
N ASP A 457 9.59 18.80 -9.09
CA ASP A 457 8.98 17.53 -8.70
C ASP A 457 10.08 16.66 -8.11
N LEU A 458 10.04 16.42 -6.80
CA LEU A 458 11.05 15.60 -6.11
C LEU A 458 10.87 14.09 -6.33
N GLY A 459 9.79 13.68 -6.99
CA GLY A 459 9.40 12.27 -7.12
C GLY A 459 8.92 11.63 -5.82
N ARG A 460 9.11 12.30 -4.67
CA ARG A 460 8.80 11.85 -3.32
C ARG A 460 8.29 13.01 -2.43
N PRO A 461 7.51 12.71 -1.37
CA PRO A 461 7.00 13.72 -0.46
C PRO A 461 7.98 14.04 0.68
N ILE A 462 8.17 15.33 0.95
CA ILE A 462 9.04 15.88 2.00
C ILE A 462 8.21 16.76 2.94
N TYR A 463 8.40 16.68 4.26
CA TYR A 463 7.92 17.66 5.24
C TYR A 463 8.87 18.86 5.24
N PRO A 464 8.53 19.95 4.55
CA PRO A 464 9.49 21.00 4.32
C PRO A 464 9.62 21.86 5.58
N LYS A 465 10.85 22.08 6.04
CA LYS A 465 11.17 22.95 7.19
C LYS A 465 11.88 24.22 6.75
N ARG A 466 12.71 24.10 5.71
CA ARG A 466 13.58 25.17 5.22
C ARG A 466 13.85 24.98 3.72
N ILE A 467 14.46 25.97 3.12
CA ILE A 467 15.10 25.85 1.81
C ILE A 467 16.55 26.32 1.91
N ARG A 468 17.36 25.97 0.92
CA ARG A 468 18.61 26.67 0.65
C ARG A 468 18.63 27.12 -0.80
N ILE A 469 19.16 28.30 -1.04
CA ILE A 469 19.30 28.91 -2.36
C ILE A 469 20.70 29.49 -2.51
N ALA A 470 21.27 29.48 -3.71
CA ALA A 470 22.57 30.12 -3.98
C ALA A 470 22.51 31.08 -5.18
N PRO A 471 23.12 32.27 -5.05
CA PRO A 471 23.19 33.23 -6.14
C PRO A 471 24.26 32.80 -7.15
N ARG A 472 24.23 33.42 -8.35
CA ARG A 472 25.36 33.38 -9.27
C ARG A 472 26.62 33.96 -8.64
N ALA A 473 27.77 33.37 -8.96
CA ALA A 473 29.07 33.88 -8.57
C ALA A 473 29.39 35.26 -9.20
N ASN A 474 30.13 36.10 -8.48
CA ASN A 474 30.56 37.40 -8.99
C ASN A 474 31.49 37.26 -10.19
N HIS A 475 31.21 37.98 -11.28
CA HIS A 475 31.98 37.87 -12.52
C HIS A 475 33.06 38.97 -12.64
N PRO A 476 34.33 38.62 -12.95
CA PRO A 476 35.42 39.60 -13.05
C PRO A 476 35.19 40.73 -14.06
N GLN A 477 34.48 40.47 -15.17
CA GLN A 477 34.18 41.47 -16.21
C GLN A 477 32.84 42.21 -16.04
N TYR A 478 31.88 41.65 -15.29
CA TYR A 478 30.49 42.16 -15.27
C TYR A 478 30.07 42.70 -13.89
N GLY A 479 30.99 42.73 -12.91
CA GLY A 479 30.73 43.26 -11.57
C GLY A 479 29.92 42.30 -10.67
N PRO A 480 29.49 42.77 -9.48
CA PRO A 480 28.79 41.94 -8.51
C PRO A 480 27.46 41.41 -9.04
N GLN A 481 27.33 40.09 -9.14
CA GLN A 481 26.17 39.40 -9.72
C GLN A 481 25.07 39.09 -8.70
N LEU A 482 25.33 39.32 -7.41
CA LEU A 482 24.36 39.17 -6.32
C LEU A 482 23.10 40.03 -6.51
N THR A 483 23.20 41.09 -7.31
CA THR A 483 22.08 41.98 -7.68
C THR A 483 21.01 41.30 -8.51
N SER A 484 21.37 40.21 -9.21
CA SER A 484 20.50 39.42 -10.08
C SER A 484 19.89 38.20 -9.38
N ALA A 485 20.18 38.00 -8.09
CA ALA A 485 19.63 36.89 -7.31
C ALA A 485 18.13 37.09 -7.01
N PRO A 486 17.40 36.04 -6.56
CA PRO A 486 16.01 36.18 -6.15
C PRO A 486 15.82 37.24 -5.06
N GLY A 487 14.96 38.22 -5.29
CA GLY A 487 14.58 39.25 -4.32
C GLY A 487 13.41 38.78 -3.45
N THR A 488 12.21 39.27 -3.75
CA THR A 488 10.97 38.77 -3.13
C THR A 488 10.47 37.55 -3.89
N PHE A 489 10.02 36.53 -3.16
CA PHE A 489 9.48 35.32 -3.76
C PHE A 489 8.48 34.62 -2.85
N LYS A 490 7.68 33.73 -3.42
CA LYS A 490 6.76 32.85 -2.69
C LYS A 490 7.05 31.40 -3.02
N ILE A 491 6.84 30.51 -2.06
CA ILE A 491 6.96 29.07 -2.26
C ILE A 491 5.60 28.43 -2.08
N TYR A 492 5.16 27.74 -3.12
CA TYR A 492 3.96 26.93 -3.14
C TYR A 492 4.33 25.45 -3.17
N ALA A 493 3.50 24.61 -2.55
CA ALA A 493 3.68 23.18 -2.55
C ALA A 493 2.36 22.42 -2.75
N SER A 494 2.44 21.20 -3.31
CA SER A 494 1.29 20.36 -3.65
C SER A 494 1.66 18.87 -3.64
N ASN A 495 0.66 18.01 -3.48
CA ASN A 495 0.75 16.56 -3.71
C ASN A 495 -0.05 16.08 -4.93
N ASN A 496 -0.82 16.96 -5.57
CA ASN A 496 -1.65 16.57 -6.70
C ASN A 496 -0.85 16.67 -8.02
N PRO A 497 -0.63 15.57 -8.76
CA PRO A 497 0.09 15.61 -10.04
C PRO A 497 -0.54 16.54 -11.08
N SER A 498 -1.87 16.72 -11.05
CA SER A 498 -2.59 17.64 -11.96
C SER A 498 -2.18 19.09 -11.75
N SER A 499 -1.77 19.46 -10.53
CA SER A 499 -1.28 20.81 -10.22
C SER A 499 0.04 21.14 -10.90
N TRP A 500 0.85 20.13 -11.26
CA TRP A 500 2.19 20.34 -11.81
C TRP A 500 2.16 21.26 -13.03
N ASN A 501 1.21 21.07 -13.95
CA ASN A 501 1.11 21.85 -15.20
C ASN A 501 0.02 22.93 -15.18
N ASP A 502 -0.56 23.23 -14.02
CA ASP A 502 -1.56 24.29 -13.85
C ASP A 502 -1.13 25.25 -12.72
N ASN A 503 -0.71 26.44 -13.12
CA ASN A 503 -0.25 27.51 -12.21
C ASN A 503 -1.35 28.06 -11.29
N ASN A 504 -2.62 27.78 -11.58
CA ASN A 504 -3.76 28.28 -10.80
C ASN A 504 -4.51 27.17 -10.06
N HIS A 505 -4.00 25.93 -10.13
CA HIS A 505 -4.62 24.77 -9.49
C HIS A 505 -4.93 25.02 -8.01
N ILE A 506 -6.08 24.54 -7.53
CA ILE A 506 -6.56 24.79 -6.16
C ILE A 506 -5.62 24.20 -5.10
N ASP A 507 -5.01 23.06 -5.38
CA ASP A 507 -4.14 22.32 -4.43
C ASP A 507 -2.74 22.93 -4.22
N TRP A 508 -2.40 24.02 -4.91
CA TRP A 508 -1.18 24.78 -4.58
C TRP A 508 -1.37 25.53 -3.26
N ILE A 509 -0.65 25.11 -2.23
CA ILE A 509 -0.65 25.70 -0.89
C ILE A 509 0.57 26.61 -0.72
N LEU A 510 0.38 27.83 -0.23
CA LEU A 510 1.48 28.75 0.09
C LEU A 510 2.17 28.31 1.39
N ILE A 511 3.43 27.89 1.31
CA ILE A 511 4.21 27.42 2.47
C ILE A 511 5.26 28.44 2.94
N HIS A 512 5.59 29.43 2.12
CA HIS A 512 6.46 30.52 2.54
C HIS A 512 6.30 31.77 1.65
N SER A 513 6.48 32.94 2.26
CA SER A 513 6.44 34.24 1.58
C SER A 513 7.62 35.08 2.03
N GLN A 514 8.59 35.27 1.13
CA GLN A 514 9.75 36.12 1.34
C GLN A 514 9.41 37.55 0.88
N ILE A 515 9.24 38.46 1.85
CA ILE A 515 8.76 39.83 1.61
C ILE A 515 9.89 40.86 1.38
N SER A 516 11.14 40.46 1.56
CA SER A 516 12.33 41.30 1.33
C SER A 516 13.49 40.45 0.79
N PRO A 517 14.42 41.00 -0.02
CA PRO A 517 15.56 40.24 -0.54
C PRO A 517 16.39 39.57 0.55
N PRO A 518 16.74 38.27 0.41
CA PRO A 518 17.71 37.61 1.28
C PRO A 518 19.11 38.24 1.18
N THR A 519 19.88 38.16 2.25
CA THR A 519 21.30 38.54 2.22
C THR A 519 22.13 37.41 1.65
N PHE A 520 22.51 37.55 0.38
CA PHE A 520 23.34 36.57 -0.31
C PHE A 520 24.83 36.80 -0.09
N VAL A 521 25.58 35.72 0.03
CA VAL A 521 27.05 35.72 0.05
C VAL A 521 27.55 34.97 -1.19
N ASN A 522 28.59 35.50 -1.82
CA ASN A 522 29.18 34.92 -3.03
C ASN A 522 29.64 33.48 -2.79
N LEU A 523 29.29 32.55 -3.68
CA LEU A 523 29.65 31.13 -3.61
C LEU A 523 29.22 30.42 -2.31
N GLN A 524 28.10 30.85 -1.73
CA GLN A 524 27.55 30.24 -0.52
C GLN A 524 26.04 30.01 -0.63
N PHE A 525 25.57 28.94 0.01
CA PHE A 525 24.14 28.71 0.23
C PHE A 525 23.60 29.69 1.26
N THR A 526 22.46 30.28 0.96
CA THR A 526 21.63 31.04 1.90
C THR A 526 20.49 30.12 2.35
N ILE A 527 20.42 29.84 3.65
CA ILE A 527 19.37 29.01 4.25
C ILE A 527 18.21 29.90 4.69
N ILE A 528 16.99 29.52 4.31
CA ILE A 528 15.77 30.25 4.68
C ILE A 528 14.81 29.28 5.35
N THR A 529 14.47 29.55 6.60
CA THR A 529 13.47 28.78 7.34
C THR A 529 12.09 29.13 6.82
N LEU A 530 11.24 28.13 6.59
CA LEU A 530 9.89 28.36 6.09
C LEU A 530 9.04 29.00 7.19
N SER A 531 8.27 30.00 6.82
CA SER A 531 7.47 30.79 7.76
C SER A 531 6.18 30.08 8.17
N ASN A 532 5.66 29.18 7.31
CA ASN A 532 4.53 28.33 7.60
C ASN A 532 4.97 26.86 7.47
N ILE A 533 5.66 26.33 8.50
CA ILE A 533 6.08 24.93 8.52
C ILE A 533 4.82 24.05 8.43
N PRO A 534 4.63 23.29 7.34
CA PRO A 534 3.42 22.52 7.16
C PRO A 534 3.41 21.28 8.05
N SER A 535 2.22 20.89 8.54
CA SER A 535 2.03 19.63 9.27
C SER A 535 1.90 18.41 8.35
N ILE A 536 2.04 18.59 7.04
CA ILE A 536 1.93 17.56 6.00
C ILE A 536 3.12 17.63 5.05
N SER A 537 3.44 16.52 4.39
CA SER A 537 4.49 16.41 3.40
C SER A 537 4.02 16.90 2.01
N TYR A 538 4.93 17.35 1.14
CA TYR A 538 4.65 17.72 -0.25
C TYR A 538 5.67 17.16 -1.23
N ARG A 539 5.24 16.81 -2.44
CA ARG A 539 6.10 16.32 -3.54
C ARG A 539 6.48 17.40 -4.56
N TYR A 540 5.52 18.25 -4.92
CA TYR A 540 5.68 19.30 -5.93
C TYR A 540 5.92 20.62 -5.24
N TYR A 541 6.93 21.37 -5.69
CA TYR A 541 7.29 22.68 -5.15
C TYR A 541 7.43 23.68 -6.28
N THR A 542 6.93 24.89 -6.08
CA THR A 542 7.13 26.01 -7.00
C THR A 542 7.60 27.25 -6.26
N MET A 543 8.75 27.80 -6.64
CA MET A 543 9.21 29.12 -6.20
C MET A 543 8.86 30.16 -7.26
N VAL A 544 8.07 31.14 -6.87
CA VAL A 544 7.65 32.27 -7.73
C VAL A 544 8.44 33.49 -7.34
N VAL A 545 9.43 33.87 -8.14
CA VAL A 545 10.29 35.02 -7.91
C VAL A 545 9.64 36.25 -8.53
N MET A 546 9.25 37.20 -7.68
CA MET A 546 8.47 38.39 -8.07
C MET A 546 9.37 39.60 -8.30
N THR A 547 10.48 39.67 -7.58
CA THR A 547 11.51 40.69 -7.79
C THR A 547 12.93 40.11 -7.75
N THR A 548 13.89 40.84 -8.29
CA THR A 548 15.34 40.60 -8.11
C THR A 548 15.86 41.30 -6.85
N ALA A 549 17.03 40.88 -6.35
CA ALA A 549 17.61 41.40 -5.11
C ALA A 549 18.04 42.89 -5.23
N SER A 550 18.28 43.38 -6.44
CA SER A 550 18.55 44.79 -6.75
C SER A 550 18.14 45.10 -8.20
N SER A 551 18.31 46.34 -8.66
CA SER A 551 17.93 46.84 -9.99
C SER A 551 18.73 46.18 -11.13
N TYR A 552 18.38 44.93 -11.45
CA TYR A 552 18.95 44.14 -12.54
C TYR A 552 17.81 43.54 -13.39
N GLY A 553 17.92 43.64 -14.72
CA GLY A 553 16.85 43.22 -15.64
C GLY A 553 16.72 41.70 -15.82
N TYR A 554 17.62 40.94 -15.20
CA TYR A 554 17.73 39.50 -15.32
C TYR A 554 17.68 38.84 -13.94
N LEU A 555 17.17 37.61 -13.89
CA LEU A 555 17.27 36.74 -12.73
C LEU A 555 18.29 35.65 -13.01
N THR A 556 19.19 35.44 -12.05
CA THR A 556 20.12 34.31 -12.05
C THR A 556 20.01 33.50 -10.75
N LEU A 557 20.18 32.19 -10.88
CA LEU A 557 20.09 31.25 -9.77
C LEU A 557 21.02 30.07 -10.03
N THR A 558 21.83 29.71 -9.03
CA THR A 558 22.78 28.60 -9.13
C THR A 558 22.28 27.38 -8.38
N GLU A 559 21.59 27.55 -7.24
CA GLU A 559 21.05 26.41 -6.50
C GLU A 559 19.70 26.70 -5.86
N TRP A 560 18.88 25.66 -5.76
CA TRP A 560 17.68 25.61 -4.94
C TRP A 560 17.39 24.18 -4.47
N ASN A 561 17.30 24.00 -3.14
CA ASN A 561 16.94 22.72 -2.53
C ASN A 561 15.90 22.90 -1.42
N ILE A 562 15.08 21.86 -1.23
CA ILE A 562 14.07 21.75 -0.17
C ILE A 562 14.67 21.01 1.02
N GLY A 563 14.73 21.66 2.18
CA GLY A 563 15.23 21.09 3.43
C GLY A 563 14.09 20.60 4.31
N GLY A 564 14.13 19.34 4.74
CA GLY A 564 13.07 18.77 5.55
C GLY A 564 13.19 17.26 5.71
N ASP A 565 12.09 16.65 6.13
CA ASP A 565 12.04 15.22 6.46
C ASP A 565 11.33 14.40 5.39
N GLU A 566 11.86 13.25 5.01
CA GLU A 566 11.20 12.34 4.07
C GLU A 566 10.19 11.45 4.78
N LYS A 567 8.98 11.29 4.19
CA LYS A 567 7.94 10.39 4.70
C LYS A 567 7.69 9.22 3.77
N ILE A 568 7.41 8.06 4.37
CA ILE A 568 6.82 6.92 3.69
C ILE A 568 5.31 7.17 3.57
N ASP A 569 4.89 7.71 2.43
CA ASP A 569 3.48 7.84 2.08
C ASP A 569 3.03 6.67 1.20
N SER A 570 1.74 6.36 1.31
CA SER A 570 1.10 5.28 0.58
C SER A 570 0.79 5.70 -0.87
N ILE A 571 1.19 4.89 -1.87
CA ILE A 571 0.94 5.17 -3.29
C ILE A 571 -0.30 4.39 -3.76
N LEU A 572 -1.24 5.04 -4.46
CA LEU A 572 -2.43 4.37 -5.01
C LEU A 572 -2.04 3.35 -6.10
N GLU A 573 -2.58 2.14 -5.99
CA GLU A 573 -2.33 0.99 -6.87
C GLU A 573 -3.67 0.33 -7.26
N GLY A 574 -4.01 0.35 -8.55
CA GLY A 574 -5.21 -0.34 -9.07
C GLY A 574 -6.55 0.16 -8.52
N GLY A 575 -6.63 1.44 -8.12
CA GLY A 575 -7.87 2.13 -7.74
C GLY A 575 -8.45 1.78 -6.35
N THR A 576 -8.16 0.60 -5.82
CA THR A 576 -8.72 0.11 -4.53
C THR A 576 -7.66 -0.19 -3.48
N HIS A 577 -6.37 -0.13 -3.83
CA HIS A 577 -5.29 -0.40 -2.89
C HIS A 577 -4.33 0.77 -2.86
N LYS A 578 -3.66 0.94 -1.72
CA LYS A 578 -2.48 1.78 -1.61
C LYS A 578 -1.31 0.95 -1.10
N ARG A 579 -0.09 1.36 -1.43
CA ARG A 579 1.14 0.65 -1.07
C ARG A 579 2.08 1.54 -0.25
N LEU A 580 2.48 1.07 0.91
CA LEU A 580 3.58 1.60 1.70
C LEU A 580 4.85 0.81 1.38
N SER A 581 5.94 1.50 1.12
CA SER A 581 7.23 0.88 0.82
C SER A 581 8.28 1.40 1.80
N PHE A 582 8.88 0.49 2.56
CA PHE A 582 9.95 0.75 3.50
C PHE A 582 11.24 0.15 2.93
N ILE A 583 12.27 0.97 2.76
CA ILE A 583 13.57 0.55 2.19
C ILE A 583 14.64 0.88 3.22
N TYR A 584 15.56 -0.06 3.45
CA TYR A 584 16.74 0.20 4.27
C TYR A 584 17.55 1.37 3.69
N ASN A 585 17.67 2.45 4.47
CA ASN A 585 18.48 3.61 4.14
C ASN A 585 19.58 3.75 5.21
N ASN A 586 20.84 3.64 4.77
CA ASN A 586 22.01 3.79 5.64
C ASN A 586 22.60 5.21 5.62
N ASP A 587 21.90 6.19 5.02
CA ASP A 587 22.36 7.57 4.89
C ASP A 587 23.77 7.71 4.24
N ASN A 588 24.07 6.81 3.29
CA ASN A 588 25.40 6.66 2.68
C ASN A 588 26.53 6.43 3.70
N LEU A 589 26.24 5.88 4.88
CA LEU A 589 27.24 5.38 5.81
C LEU A 589 28.01 4.24 5.15
N VAL A 590 29.30 4.45 4.94
CA VAL A 590 30.22 3.50 4.31
C VAL A 590 30.76 2.53 5.35
N ALA A 591 31.15 3.04 6.52
CA ALA A 591 31.63 2.21 7.61
C ALA A 591 31.30 2.85 8.97
N SER A 592 31.06 2.01 9.97
CA SER A 592 30.79 2.45 11.35
C SER A 592 31.41 1.48 12.34
N TYR A 593 32.29 1.99 13.20
CA TYR A 593 32.98 1.19 14.23
C TYR A 593 32.60 1.73 15.60
N LYS A 594 31.72 0.98 16.26
CA LYS A 594 31.23 1.28 17.61
C LYS A 594 32.18 0.79 18.71
N PHE A 595 33.10 -0.11 18.39
CA PHE A 595 34.06 -0.71 19.33
C PHE A 595 33.42 -1.45 20.53
N ASN A 596 32.17 -1.92 20.39
CA ASN A 596 31.42 -2.65 21.41
C ASN A 596 31.80 -4.15 21.45
N GLY A 597 33.03 -4.41 21.89
CA GLY A 597 33.56 -5.76 22.08
C GLY A 597 34.24 -6.36 20.85
N ASP A 598 34.21 -5.66 19.72
CA ASP A 598 34.82 -6.08 18.46
C ASP A 598 35.33 -4.89 17.61
N TYR A 599 35.91 -5.22 16.44
CA TYR A 599 36.43 -4.28 15.44
C TYR A 599 35.62 -4.32 14.13
N LEU A 600 34.39 -4.82 14.19
CA LEU A 600 33.55 -5.08 13.03
C LEU A 600 32.85 -3.81 12.56
N ASP A 601 32.60 -3.76 11.25
CA ASP A 601 31.84 -2.68 10.63
C ASP A 601 30.33 -2.88 10.88
N SER A 602 29.80 -2.05 11.77
CA SER A 602 28.39 -2.01 12.17
C SER A 602 27.47 -1.39 11.10
N SER A 603 28.00 -0.84 10.00
CA SER A 603 27.17 -0.30 8.91
C SER A 603 26.50 -1.40 8.06
N GLY A 604 26.99 -2.63 8.14
CA GLY A 604 26.53 -3.75 7.32
C GLY A 604 27.21 -3.89 5.97
N ASN A 605 28.23 -3.08 5.66
CA ASN A 605 28.98 -3.13 4.40
C ASN A 605 30.22 -4.03 4.45
N GLY A 606 30.56 -4.56 5.63
CA GLY A 606 31.62 -5.56 5.81
C GLY A 606 33.05 -5.00 5.78
N HIS A 607 33.23 -3.70 6.01
CA HIS A 607 34.55 -3.06 6.04
C HIS A 607 35.27 -3.23 7.39
N ASN A 608 35.38 -4.45 7.90
CA ASN A 608 35.96 -4.72 9.23
C ASN A 608 37.42 -4.24 9.35
N LEU A 609 37.80 -3.70 10.51
CA LEU A 609 39.18 -3.29 10.79
C LEU A 609 40.04 -4.47 11.21
N THR A 610 41.32 -4.43 10.85
CA THR A 610 42.32 -5.35 11.40
C THR A 610 42.96 -4.71 12.63
N ASN A 611 42.84 -5.39 13.78
CA ASN A 611 43.49 -4.96 15.02
C ASN A 611 44.96 -5.39 15.07
N VAL A 612 45.86 -4.46 15.40
CA VAL A 612 47.26 -4.74 15.74
C VAL A 612 47.59 -4.14 17.10
N GLY A 613 47.41 -4.94 18.15
CA GLY A 613 47.85 -4.63 19.52
C GLY A 613 46.89 -3.82 20.39
N THR A 614 45.84 -3.23 19.81
CA THR A 614 44.86 -2.43 20.58
C THR A 614 43.95 -3.30 21.45
N VAL A 615 43.31 -2.69 22.45
CA VAL A 615 42.33 -3.35 23.33
C VAL A 615 41.01 -2.57 23.37
N ILE A 616 39.91 -3.26 23.68
CA ILE A 616 38.61 -2.64 23.92
C ILE A 616 38.41 -2.45 25.43
N GLN A 617 37.95 -1.27 25.84
CA GLN A 617 37.70 -0.95 27.25
C GLN A 617 36.38 -0.21 27.47
N SER A 618 35.89 -0.21 28.72
CA SER A 618 34.57 0.31 29.10
C SER A 618 34.61 1.43 30.14
N THR A 619 35.79 1.95 30.48
CA THR A 619 35.97 2.99 31.52
C THR A 619 35.87 4.40 30.96
N HIS A 620 36.56 4.67 29.85
CA HIS A 620 36.52 5.95 29.16
C HIS A 620 35.79 5.76 27.84
N ILE A 621 34.51 6.11 27.80
CA ILE A 621 33.62 5.80 26.66
C ILE A 621 32.85 7.04 26.25
N ILE A 622 32.39 7.05 25.02
CA ILE A 622 31.31 7.92 24.55
C ILE A 622 30.01 7.11 24.51
N GLU A 623 30.02 5.90 23.95
CA GLU A 623 28.86 5.02 23.89
C GLU A 623 29.27 3.55 23.96
N GLY A 624 28.80 2.82 24.99
CA GLY A 624 29.09 1.39 25.15
C GLY A 624 30.53 1.12 25.57
N GLN A 625 31.44 0.96 24.61
CA GLN A 625 32.86 0.66 24.80
C GLN A 625 33.69 1.40 23.75
N ALA A 626 34.97 1.64 24.05
CA ALA A 626 35.87 2.36 23.15
C ALA A 626 37.17 1.57 22.97
N VAL A 627 37.82 1.77 21.81
CA VAL A 627 39.16 1.22 21.59
C VAL A 627 40.20 2.07 22.32
N GLU A 628 41.18 1.41 22.92
CA GLU A 628 42.33 2.01 23.60
C GLU A 628 43.59 1.71 22.82
N PHE A 629 44.38 2.78 22.64
CA PHE A 629 45.66 2.79 21.95
C PHE A 629 46.79 3.08 22.94
N ASP A 630 47.84 2.27 22.89
CA ASP A 630 49.17 2.49 23.42
C ASP A 630 50.13 3.05 22.34
N SER A 631 51.33 3.46 22.72
CA SER A 631 52.25 4.11 21.77
C SER A 631 52.76 3.21 20.61
N THR A 632 52.32 1.95 20.50
CA THR A 632 52.80 0.99 19.49
C THR A 632 51.71 0.31 18.67
N ASP A 633 50.46 0.44 19.07
CA ASP A 633 49.32 -0.24 18.47
C ASP A 633 48.58 0.62 17.45
N TYR A 634 47.85 -0.06 16.56
CA TYR A 634 47.12 0.60 15.49
C TYR A 634 45.99 -0.27 14.94
N LEU A 635 45.07 0.36 14.21
CA LEU A 635 44.07 -0.34 13.41
C LEU A 635 44.37 -0.12 11.92
N GLU A 636 44.09 -1.13 11.10
CA GLU A 636 44.21 -1.04 9.65
C GLU A 636 42.85 -1.19 8.96
N PHE A 637 42.54 -0.26 8.06
CA PHE A 637 41.37 -0.34 7.19
C PHE A 637 41.56 -1.42 6.11
N PRO A 638 40.49 -2.15 5.74
CA PRO A 638 40.57 -3.13 4.66
C PRO A 638 40.78 -2.41 3.31
N ALA A 639 41.34 -3.13 2.33
CA ALA A 639 41.57 -2.60 0.98
C ALA A 639 40.28 -2.13 0.26
N THR A 640 39.12 -2.58 0.74
CA THR A 640 37.79 -2.17 0.25
C THR A 640 37.43 -0.74 0.66
N ILE A 641 38.11 -0.14 1.66
CA ILE A 641 38.01 1.30 1.94
C ILE A 641 39.01 2.06 1.07
N ASN A 642 38.51 2.57 -0.05
CA ASN A 642 39.26 3.48 -0.92
C ASN A 642 38.64 4.88 -0.89
N PRO A 643 39.32 5.89 -0.32
CA PRO A 643 38.79 7.25 -0.18
C PRO A 643 38.34 7.88 -1.51
N TYR A 644 39.04 7.62 -2.62
CA TYR A 644 38.67 8.20 -3.92
C TYR A 644 37.35 7.65 -4.43
N THR A 645 37.17 6.33 -4.38
CA THR A 645 35.94 5.70 -4.89
C THR A 645 34.73 6.06 -4.04
N ILE A 646 34.94 6.31 -2.74
CA ILE A 646 33.89 6.79 -1.84
C ILE A 646 33.52 8.24 -2.20
N TRP A 647 34.52 9.10 -2.37
CA TRP A 647 34.34 10.53 -2.62
C TRP A 647 33.81 10.87 -4.02
N ASN A 648 34.28 10.17 -5.07
CA ASN A 648 34.07 10.56 -6.47
C ASN A 648 32.58 10.70 -6.82
N GLY A 649 32.15 11.94 -7.12
CA GLY A 649 30.77 12.29 -7.47
C GLY A 649 29.79 12.30 -6.29
N LYS A 650 30.25 12.07 -5.05
CA LYS A 650 29.39 11.94 -3.85
C LYS A 650 29.82 12.82 -2.66
N GLY A 651 31.11 13.05 -2.48
CA GLY A 651 31.70 13.59 -1.25
C GLY A 651 32.12 12.48 -0.27
N ILE A 652 32.92 12.81 0.74
CA ILE A 652 33.35 11.89 1.80
C ILE A 652 33.43 12.63 3.14
N THR A 653 33.05 11.97 4.23
CA THR A 653 33.25 12.50 5.58
C THR A 653 33.81 11.45 6.53
N PHE A 654 34.80 11.83 7.33
CA PHE A 654 35.27 11.07 8.49
C PHE A 654 34.76 11.74 9.75
N SER A 655 34.18 10.99 10.68
CA SER A 655 33.72 11.47 11.99
C SER A 655 34.15 10.51 13.08
N PHE A 656 34.76 11.00 14.17
CA PHE A 656 35.17 10.14 15.28
C PHE A 656 35.35 10.94 16.57
N TRP A 657 35.21 10.25 17.69
CA TRP A 657 35.57 10.77 19.00
C TRP A 657 36.95 10.27 19.40
N VAL A 658 37.78 11.16 19.96
CA VAL A 658 39.12 10.81 20.43
C VAL A 658 39.41 11.48 21.78
N ARG A 659 40.12 10.76 22.65
CA ARG A 659 40.59 11.23 23.95
C ARG A 659 42.07 10.93 24.07
N PHE A 660 42.92 11.94 23.93
CA PHE A 660 44.37 11.77 24.03
C PHE A 660 44.81 11.66 25.49
N THR A 661 45.59 10.64 25.83
CA THR A 661 46.36 10.55 27.09
C THR A 661 47.84 10.84 26.87
N ALA A 662 48.30 10.70 25.63
CA ALA A 662 49.59 11.20 25.13
C ALA A 662 49.51 11.33 23.60
N HIS A 663 50.34 12.16 23.01
CA HIS A 663 50.52 12.22 21.56
C HIS A 663 51.93 12.73 21.26
N GLY A 664 52.52 12.28 20.15
CA GLY A 664 53.84 12.72 19.72
C GLY A 664 53.82 13.78 18.63
N LEU A 665 54.96 13.99 17.97
CA LEU A 665 55.04 14.85 16.80
C LEU A 665 54.50 14.10 15.58
N TRP A 666 53.58 14.74 14.84
CA TRP A 666 52.96 14.19 13.63
C TRP A 666 52.15 12.91 13.85
N ALA A 667 51.56 12.74 15.04
CA ALA A 667 50.73 11.59 15.33
C ALA A 667 49.50 11.56 14.41
N ARG A 668 49.45 10.55 13.52
CA ARG A 668 48.40 10.42 12.51
C ARG A 668 47.17 9.76 13.12
N LEU A 669 46.06 10.49 13.16
CA LEU A 669 44.77 9.95 13.60
C LEU A 669 44.22 9.01 12.53
N ILE A 670 44.31 9.44 11.25
CA ILE A 670 44.06 8.62 10.08
C ILE A 670 45.16 8.88 9.03
N ASP A 671 45.60 7.84 8.34
CA ASP A 671 46.61 7.93 7.29
C ASP A 671 46.31 6.96 6.13
N PHE A 672 46.08 7.48 4.92
CA PHE A 672 45.89 6.70 3.71
C PHE A 672 46.95 7.09 2.68
N GLN A 673 47.86 6.18 2.33
CA GLN A 673 49.01 6.47 1.47
C GLN A 673 49.26 5.39 0.41
N THR A 674 49.94 5.80 -0.66
CA THR A 674 50.41 4.89 -1.73
C THR A 674 51.46 3.89 -1.26
N ALA A 675 52.43 4.32 -0.45
CA ALA A 675 53.54 3.52 0.05
C ALA A 675 54.19 4.23 1.25
N ALA A 676 55.13 3.55 1.91
CA ALA A 676 55.86 4.13 3.03
C ALA A 676 56.72 5.31 2.55
N ASN A 677 56.78 6.37 3.36
CA ASN A 677 57.59 7.57 3.15
C ASN A 677 57.28 8.42 1.89
N THR A 678 56.12 8.26 1.24
CA THR A 678 55.82 9.01 -0.01
C THR A 678 55.02 10.30 0.20
N GLY A 679 54.26 10.42 1.29
CA GLY A 679 53.39 11.58 1.54
C GLY A 679 52.38 11.83 0.41
N ASN A 680 52.07 10.79 -0.37
CA ASN A 680 51.16 10.85 -1.51
C ASN A 680 49.89 10.05 -1.19
N GLY A 681 48.87 10.79 -0.76
CA GLY A 681 47.66 10.25 -0.14
C GLY A 681 46.87 11.31 0.62
N LEU A 682 46.26 10.94 1.74
CA LEU A 682 45.62 11.87 2.66
C LEU A 682 45.84 11.47 4.12
N PHE A 683 45.87 12.46 5.01
CA PHE A 683 46.01 12.21 6.43
C PHE A 683 45.37 13.31 7.28
N PHE A 684 45.12 12.98 8.54
CA PHE A 684 44.80 13.95 9.60
C PHE A 684 45.69 13.68 10.80
N SER A 685 46.34 14.71 11.36
CA SER A 685 47.37 14.53 12.39
C SER A 685 47.41 15.64 13.43
N VAL A 686 47.98 15.31 14.58
CA VAL A 686 48.16 16.20 15.75
C VAL A 686 49.64 16.34 16.12
N LYS A 687 50.00 17.39 16.86
CA LYS A 687 51.33 17.58 17.46
C LYS A 687 51.24 17.84 18.97
N SER A 688 52.28 17.38 19.67
CA SER A 688 52.34 17.31 21.13
C SER A 688 52.74 18.59 21.87
N ALA A 689 53.32 19.58 21.20
CA ALA A 689 53.71 20.86 21.81
C ALA A 689 53.86 21.99 20.78
N PRO A 690 53.68 23.26 21.18
CA PRO A 690 53.95 24.41 20.33
C PRO A 690 55.44 24.48 20.00
N VAL A 691 55.79 24.02 18.79
CA VAL A 691 57.11 24.25 18.20
C VAL A 691 57.02 25.55 17.40
N THR A 692 58.03 26.42 17.49
CA THR A 692 58.06 27.69 16.77
C THR A 692 57.79 27.48 15.27
N GLY A 693 56.74 28.12 14.75
CA GLY A 693 56.32 28.00 13.35
C GLY A 693 55.46 26.77 13.02
N ALA A 694 55.04 25.98 14.01
CA ALA A 694 54.19 24.81 13.82
C ALA A 694 52.76 25.01 14.34
N SER A 695 51.82 24.33 13.69
CA SER A 695 50.40 24.28 14.02
C SER A 695 50.10 23.04 14.85
N ALA A 696 48.95 23.03 15.51
CA ALA A 696 48.53 21.95 16.39
C ALA A 696 47.86 20.79 15.65
N LEU A 697 47.04 21.12 14.64
CA LEU A 697 46.41 20.15 13.76
C LEU A 697 46.87 20.36 12.32
N TYR A 698 46.97 19.25 11.59
CA TYR A 698 47.32 19.23 10.19
C TYR A 698 46.43 18.25 9.44
N ALA A 699 45.93 18.66 8.28
CA ALA A 699 45.32 17.76 7.32
C ALA A 699 45.83 18.07 5.92
N ASP A 700 46.02 17.02 5.12
CA ASP A 700 46.58 17.12 3.78
C ASP A 700 45.95 16.09 2.84
N ILE A 701 45.90 16.47 1.55
CA ILE A 701 45.53 15.62 0.43
C ILE A 701 46.47 15.96 -0.74
N GLY A 702 47.15 14.95 -1.28
CA GLY A 702 48.08 15.11 -2.40
C GLY A 702 49.54 15.15 -1.96
N ASN A 703 50.41 15.73 -2.80
CA ASN A 703 51.87 15.54 -2.84
C ASN A 703 52.67 16.15 -1.66
N GLY A 704 52.25 15.92 -0.41
CA GLY A 704 52.94 16.31 0.82
C GLY A 704 52.95 17.80 1.14
N THR A 705 52.08 18.60 0.53
CA THR A 705 51.95 20.04 0.80
C THR A 705 50.71 20.31 1.63
N THR A 706 50.91 20.41 2.95
CA THR A 706 49.86 20.69 3.95
C THR A 706 48.87 21.75 3.47
N LYS A 707 47.59 21.38 3.41
CA LYS A 707 46.50 22.27 3.00
C LYS A 707 45.80 22.93 4.18
N PHE A 708 45.61 22.20 5.27
CA PHE A 708 44.96 22.71 6.47
C PHE A 708 45.94 22.75 7.64
N THR A 709 45.94 23.87 8.35
CA THR A 709 46.64 24.02 9.62
C THR A 709 45.76 24.73 10.63
N TYR A 710 45.83 24.31 11.90
CA TYR A 710 45.14 24.98 13.00
C TYR A 710 46.15 25.32 14.09
N SER A 711 46.44 26.60 14.30
CA SER A 711 47.54 27.07 15.15
C SER A 711 47.11 27.60 16.52
N ASN A 712 45.84 27.43 16.91
CA ASN A 712 45.37 27.88 18.23
C ASN A 712 45.78 26.88 19.32
N TRP A 713 47.01 27.03 19.80
CA TRP A 713 47.59 26.23 20.89
C TRP A 713 46.96 26.50 22.26
N SER A 714 46.29 27.63 22.45
CA SER A 714 45.50 27.92 23.67
C SER A 714 44.17 27.16 23.72
N ASN A 715 43.81 26.45 22.65
CA ASN A 715 42.67 25.55 22.67
C ASN A 715 43.02 24.32 23.53
N SER A 716 42.26 24.11 24.61
CA SER A 716 42.45 23.00 25.55
C SER A 716 42.40 21.62 24.88
N ILE A 717 41.90 21.54 23.65
CA ILE A 717 41.75 20.30 22.88
C ILE A 717 43.11 19.68 22.45
N ILE A 718 44.16 20.50 22.30
CA ILE A 718 45.50 20.03 21.89
C ILE A 718 46.44 19.92 23.09
N THR A 719 46.19 20.72 24.14
CA THR A 719 47.08 20.88 25.29
C THR A 719 46.58 20.19 26.56
N THR A 720 45.28 19.90 26.67
CA THR A 720 44.67 19.21 27.82
C THR A 720 44.42 17.75 27.47
N LEU A 721 45.26 16.88 28.02
CA LEU A 721 45.09 15.43 27.92
C LEU A 721 43.91 14.95 28.78
N GLY A 722 43.29 13.86 28.37
CA GLY A 722 42.24 13.16 29.12
C GLY A 722 40.82 13.69 28.91
N VAL A 723 40.58 14.48 27.85
CA VAL A 723 39.27 15.01 27.48
C VAL A 723 38.84 14.46 26.11
N TRP A 724 37.54 14.22 25.94
CA TRP A 724 36.97 13.76 24.67
C TRP A 724 36.78 14.90 23.67
N HIS A 725 37.11 14.63 22.41
CA HIS A 725 36.99 15.54 21.29
C HIS A 725 36.32 14.87 20.11
N HIS A 726 35.33 15.53 19.51
CA HIS A 726 34.68 15.09 18.29
C HIS A 726 35.30 15.80 17.10
N PHE A 727 35.90 15.03 16.20
CA PHE A 727 36.43 15.52 14.93
C PHE A 727 35.51 15.11 13.79
N VAL A 728 35.24 16.05 12.88
CA VAL A 728 34.62 15.77 11.59
C VAL A 728 35.46 16.41 10.50
N TRP A 729 35.86 15.62 9.50
CA TRP A 729 36.48 16.12 8.27
C TRP A 729 35.63 15.71 7.08
N SER A 730 34.90 16.69 6.55
CA SER A 730 33.96 16.57 5.43
C SER A 730 34.56 17.19 4.18
N ILE A 731 34.46 16.50 3.05
CA ILE A 731 34.97 16.94 1.74
C ILE A 731 33.84 16.77 0.72
N ASP A 732 33.39 17.86 0.13
CA ASP A 732 32.30 17.84 -0.85
C ASP A 732 32.76 17.40 -2.24
N VAL A 733 31.79 17.24 -3.16
CA VAL A 733 32.03 16.80 -4.54
C VAL A 733 33.00 17.70 -5.33
N SER A 734 33.14 18.97 -4.93
CA SER A 734 34.04 19.94 -5.55
C SER A 734 35.44 19.93 -4.92
N GLY A 735 35.63 19.14 -3.85
CA GLY A 735 36.86 19.08 -3.08
C GLY A 735 36.94 20.14 -1.99
N LYS A 736 35.88 20.89 -1.68
CA LYS A 736 35.88 21.86 -0.58
C LYS A 736 35.83 21.13 0.76
N TRP A 737 36.63 21.60 1.71
CA TRP A 737 36.72 21.01 3.03
C TRP A 737 35.90 21.77 4.06
N ASP A 738 35.25 21.04 4.94
CA ASP A 738 34.70 21.53 6.20
C ASP A 738 35.21 20.64 7.34
N ILE A 739 35.99 21.23 8.25
CA ILE A 739 36.59 20.55 9.39
C ILE A 739 35.96 21.12 10.66
N TYR A 740 35.35 20.24 11.46
CA TYR A 740 34.72 20.58 12.72
C TYR A 740 35.46 19.95 13.89
N LEU A 741 35.48 20.69 14.98
CA LEU A 741 35.99 20.28 16.26
C LEU A 741 34.95 20.63 17.32
N ASN A 742 34.39 19.61 17.98
CA ASN A 742 33.30 19.76 18.95
C ASN A 742 32.14 20.61 18.41
N ASN A 743 31.63 20.25 17.23
CA ASN A 743 30.58 20.96 16.51
C ASN A 743 30.92 22.40 16.04
N VAL A 744 32.16 22.85 16.19
CA VAL A 744 32.61 24.18 15.70
C VAL A 744 33.48 24.01 14.47
N ARG A 745 33.13 24.67 13.35
CA ARG A 745 33.95 24.69 12.14
C ARG A 745 35.26 25.45 12.38
N ILE A 746 36.41 24.86 12.09
CA ILE A 746 37.74 25.40 12.43
C ILE A 746 38.64 25.71 11.22
N ASN A 747 38.17 25.47 9.99
CA ASN A 747 38.94 25.72 8.78
C ASN A 747 38.42 26.92 7.96
N GLY A 748 39.22 27.40 7.03
CA GLY A 748 38.91 28.52 6.14
C GLY A 748 38.22 28.06 4.86
N THR A 749 38.90 28.27 3.73
CA THR A 749 38.42 27.99 2.36
C THR A 749 39.25 26.90 1.67
N GLU A 750 39.79 25.95 2.43
CA GLU A 750 40.63 24.88 1.90
C GLU A 750 39.85 24.03 0.88
N THR A 751 40.49 23.78 -0.26
CA THR A 751 39.97 22.93 -1.33
C THR A 751 41.05 21.98 -1.83
N ALA A 752 40.74 20.69 -1.86
CA ALA A 752 41.53 19.66 -2.54
C ALA A 752 40.69 18.41 -2.80
N ASN A 753 40.84 17.86 -4.00
CA ASN A 753 40.20 16.62 -4.42
C ASN A 753 40.96 15.41 -3.90
N ILE A 754 40.24 14.36 -3.55
CA ILE A 754 40.84 13.07 -3.22
C ILE A 754 41.53 12.52 -4.49
N PRO A 755 42.82 12.14 -4.44
CA PRO A 755 43.53 11.66 -5.61
C PRO A 755 43.06 10.27 -6.01
N ASN A 756 42.92 10.04 -7.32
CA ASN A 756 42.64 8.72 -7.88
C ASN A 756 43.91 7.86 -7.92
N ILE A 757 44.24 7.26 -6.79
CA ILE A 757 45.45 6.45 -6.58
C ILE A 757 45.10 5.17 -5.81
N SER A 758 46.04 4.23 -5.79
CA SER A 758 45.96 3.06 -4.93
C SER A 758 46.44 3.40 -3.52
N TYR A 759 45.55 3.27 -2.53
CA TYR A 759 45.86 3.47 -1.12
C TYR A 759 46.26 2.13 -0.48
N ASN A 760 47.56 1.83 -0.50
CA ASN A 760 48.08 0.54 -0.02
C ASN A 760 48.31 0.52 1.49
N LEU A 761 48.54 1.68 2.11
CA LEU A 761 48.69 1.84 3.56
C LEU A 761 47.49 2.66 4.08
N ARG A 762 46.77 2.15 5.09
CA ARG A 762 45.47 2.70 5.51
C ARG A 762 45.27 2.49 7.02
N TYR A 763 45.63 3.47 7.83
CA TYR A 763 45.79 3.28 9.27
C TYR A 763 44.99 4.24 10.14
N ILE A 764 44.72 3.81 11.37
CA ILE A 764 44.36 4.62 12.54
C ILE A 764 45.48 4.45 13.57
N ASN A 765 45.99 5.56 14.14
CA ASN A 765 47.12 5.59 15.07
C ASN A 765 48.46 5.04 14.52
N LYS A 766 48.67 5.12 13.21
CA LYS A 766 49.97 4.81 12.60
C LYS A 766 50.20 5.67 11.37
N SER A 767 51.48 5.96 11.11
CA SER A 767 51.88 6.69 9.91
C SER A 767 52.55 5.79 8.88
N ALA A 768 52.43 6.18 7.61
CA ALA A 768 53.29 5.69 6.54
C ALA A 768 54.71 6.28 6.59
N HIS A 769 54.94 7.35 7.36
CA HIS A 769 56.24 7.94 7.67
C HIS A 769 56.73 7.49 9.05
N PRO A 770 58.01 7.66 9.40
CA PRO A 770 58.53 7.39 10.75
C PRO A 770 58.09 8.47 11.77
N ASP A 771 56.81 8.82 11.74
CA ASP A 771 56.18 9.76 12.67
C ASP A 771 55.79 9.06 13.98
N SER A 772 55.53 9.85 15.02
CA SER A 772 55.09 9.30 16.32
C SER A 772 53.64 8.78 16.26
N THR A 773 53.24 8.03 17.28
CA THR A 773 51.85 7.62 17.55
C THR A 773 51.23 8.51 18.63
N TRP A 774 49.97 8.24 18.97
CA TRP A 774 49.29 8.78 20.14
C TRP A 774 48.78 7.64 21.03
N GLY A 775 48.60 7.94 22.31
CA GLY A 775 47.98 7.06 23.29
C GLY A 775 46.65 7.66 23.77
N GLY A 776 45.69 6.81 24.10
CA GLY A 776 44.37 7.23 24.56
C GLY A 776 43.25 6.37 24.03
N GLN A 777 42.05 6.94 23.91
CA GLN A 777 40.85 6.20 23.48
C GLN A 777 40.22 6.83 22.23
N MET A 778 39.63 5.99 21.38
CA MET A 778 38.77 6.42 20.27
C MET A 778 37.44 5.70 20.35
N ASP A 779 36.37 6.42 20.02
CA ASP A 779 35.02 5.87 20.01
C ASP A 779 34.26 6.38 18.79
N ASP A 780 33.28 5.58 18.37
CA ASP A 780 32.26 5.95 17.40
C ASP A 780 32.80 6.52 16.06
N PHE A 781 33.70 5.76 15.44
CA PHE A 781 34.34 6.13 14.17
C PHE A 781 33.43 5.81 13.00
N ARG A 782 33.12 6.81 12.16
CA ARG A 782 32.26 6.70 10.99
C ARG A 782 32.90 7.25 9.73
N ILE A 783 32.60 6.60 8.61
CA ILE A 783 32.88 7.09 7.25
C ILE A 783 31.56 7.22 6.50
N TYR A 784 31.29 8.40 5.94
CA TYR A 784 30.14 8.65 5.07
C TYR A 784 30.61 8.86 3.64
N GLY A 785 29.86 8.33 2.68
CA GLY A 785 29.99 8.60 1.25
C GLY A 785 29.22 9.85 0.83
N ARG A 786 29.25 10.89 1.66
CA ARG A 786 28.68 12.22 1.42
C ARG A 786 29.40 13.27 2.27
N ALA A 787 29.30 14.53 1.88
CA ALA A 787 29.63 15.64 2.76
C ALA A 787 28.51 15.83 3.81
N LEU A 788 28.90 16.06 5.07
CA LEU A 788 27.96 16.35 6.15
C LEU A 788 27.65 17.86 6.22
N SER A 789 26.38 18.18 6.48
CA SER A 789 25.91 19.54 6.78
C SER A 789 26.18 19.91 8.24
N VAL A 790 26.06 21.20 8.58
CA VAL A 790 26.20 21.67 9.98
C VAL A 790 25.24 20.94 10.92
N ALA A 791 24.00 20.68 10.49
CA ALA A 791 23.02 19.95 11.28
C ALA A 791 23.39 18.47 11.47
N ASP A 792 23.95 17.82 10.45
CA ASP A 792 24.45 16.45 10.58
C ASP A 792 25.56 16.37 11.63
N VAL A 793 26.49 17.33 11.61
CA VAL A 793 27.60 17.41 12.58
C VAL A 793 27.07 17.65 13.98
N GLU A 794 26.09 18.53 14.15
CA GLU A 794 25.45 18.79 15.44
C GLU A 794 24.76 17.53 16.00
N MET A 795 24.07 16.76 15.17
CA MET A 795 23.45 15.50 15.58
C MET A 795 24.49 14.45 16.00
N LEU A 796 25.60 14.34 15.27
CA LEU A 796 26.70 13.43 15.63
C LEU A 796 27.39 13.83 16.93
N TYR A 797 27.57 15.14 17.14
CA TYR A 797 28.15 15.67 18.36
C TYR A 797 27.24 15.44 19.58
N ASN A 798 25.94 15.71 19.44
CA ASN A 798 24.98 15.57 20.54
C ASN A 798 24.50 14.13 20.74
N LYS A 799 24.90 13.17 19.89
CA LYS A 799 24.41 11.79 19.89
C LYS A 799 22.89 11.69 19.75
N THR A 800 22.32 12.60 18.98
CA THR A 800 20.89 12.64 18.69
C THR A 800 20.60 12.13 17.28
N TYR A 801 21.50 11.35 16.68
CA TYR A 801 21.23 10.74 15.39
C TYR A 801 20.04 9.75 15.53
N PRO A 802 19.07 9.80 14.59
CA PRO A 802 18.01 8.80 14.51
C PRO A 802 18.59 7.38 14.54
N GLU A 803 17.93 6.41 15.20
CA GLU A 803 18.13 5.00 14.86
C GLU A 803 17.51 4.78 13.48
N PRO A 804 18.30 4.71 12.39
CA PRO A 804 17.75 4.65 11.06
C PRO A 804 17.00 3.32 10.88
N ASN A 805 15.95 3.34 10.05
CA ASN A 805 15.20 2.13 9.64
C ASN A 805 14.27 1.51 10.69
N LEU A 806 13.93 2.25 11.75
CA LEU A 806 12.86 1.90 12.68
C LEU A 806 11.61 2.75 12.42
N TYR A 807 10.45 2.10 12.34
CA TYR A 807 9.14 2.75 12.12
C TYR A 807 8.08 2.15 13.03
N THR A 808 7.10 2.94 13.44
CA THR A 808 5.81 2.46 13.91
C THR A 808 4.76 2.70 12.82
N LEU A 809 4.07 1.64 12.42
CA LEU A 809 2.94 1.65 11.51
C LEU A 809 1.66 1.40 12.28
N ASN A 810 0.69 2.32 12.22
CA ASN A 810 -0.59 2.19 12.89
C ASN A 810 -1.75 2.07 11.90
N PHE A 811 -2.50 0.96 11.98
CA PHE A 811 -3.76 0.75 11.28
C PHE A 811 -4.93 1.10 12.22
N PRO A 812 -5.56 2.28 12.10
CA PRO A 812 -6.56 2.75 13.07
C PRO A 812 -7.85 1.91 13.06
N VAL A 813 -8.13 1.22 11.95
CA VAL A 813 -9.28 0.32 11.76
C VAL A 813 -8.79 -1.01 11.18
N PRO A 814 -9.55 -2.12 11.34
CA PRO A 814 -9.24 -3.37 10.63
C PRO A 814 -9.07 -3.12 9.14
N THR A 815 -7.87 -3.35 8.62
CA THR A 815 -7.54 -3.07 7.22
C THR A 815 -6.97 -4.31 6.58
N LEU A 816 -7.54 -4.70 5.44
CA LEU A 816 -6.99 -5.79 4.63
C LEU A 816 -5.66 -5.33 4.03
N ALA A 817 -4.61 -6.10 4.29
CA ALA A 817 -3.27 -5.81 3.81
C ALA A 817 -2.58 -7.07 3.27
N ASP A 818 -1.57 -6.82 2.45
CA ASP A 818 -0.61 -7.76 1.92
C ASP A 818 0.78 -7.27 2.29
N ILE A 819 1.62 -8.15 2.84
CA ILE A 819 3.01 -7.85 3.18
C ILE A 819 3.94 -8.66 2.28
N ASN A 820 4.74 -7.99 1.44
CA ASN A 820 5.71 -8.62 0.53
C ASN A 820 5.13 -9.76 -0.33
N ASN A 821 3.88 -9.61 -0.81
CA ASN A 821 3.11 -10.59 -1.59
C ASN A 821 2.65 -11.81 -0.76
N ASN A 822 2.57 -11.68 0.57
CA ASN A 822 1.80 -12.58 1.42
C ASN A 822 0.43 -11.96 1.66
N SER A 823 -0.54 -12.45 0.89
CA SER A 823 -1.84 -11.83 0.76
C SER A 823 -2.81 -12.17 1.91
N ASN A 824 -3.74 -11.24 2.14
CA ASN A 824 -4.96 -11.41 2.95
C ASN A 824 -4.75 -11.49 4.47
N ILE A 825 -3.93 -10.61 5.03
CA ILE A 825 -3.87 -10.41 6.48
C ILE A 825 -4.68 -9.18 6.89
N ILE A 826 -5.29 -9.21 8.08
CA ILE A 826 -5.97 -8.04 8.64
C ILE A 826 -5.04 -7.40 9.65
N LEU A 827 -4.68 -6.14 9.40
CA LEU A 827 -3.88 -5.34 10.31
C LEU A 827 -4.78 -4.36 11.06
N ARG A 828 -4.57 -4.24 12.37
CA ARG A 828 -5.23 -3.27 13.24
C ARG A 828 -4.31 -2.94 14.41
N GLY A 829 -4.23 -1.66 14.77
CA GLY A 829 -3.37 -1.17 15.82
C GLY A 829 -1.95 -0.91 15.34
N SER A 830 -1.01 -0.82 16.27
CA SER A 830 0.36 -0.40 16.00
C SER A 830 1.32 -1.58 15.86
N TYR A 831 2.25 -1.45 14.91
CA TYR A 831 3.29 -2.43 14.59
C TYR A 831 4.62 -1.70 14.49
N ASP A 832 5.69 -2.25 15.05
CA ASP A 832 7.04 -1.74 14.84
C ASP A 832 7.67 -2.45 13.65
N ILE A 833 8.38 -1.70 12.81
CA ILE A 833 9.07 -2.17 11.62
C ILE A 833 10.55 -1.84 11.80
N ALA A 834 11.42 -2.82 11.61
CA ALA A 834 12.86 -2.66 11.63
C ALA A 834 13.46 -3.19 10.32
N LEU A 835 14.25 -2.38 9.62
CA LEU A 835 14.96 -2.82 8.42
C LEU A 835 16.47 -2.88 8.68
N THR A 836 17.11 -3.83 8.03
CA THR A 836 18.56 -4.02 7.96
C THR A 836 18.95 -4.18 6.48
N THR A 837 20.25 -4.27 6.20
CA THR A 837 20.76 -4.55 4.83
C THR A 837 20.28 -5.89 4.26
N THR A 838 19.76 -6.80 5.09
CA THR A 838 19.40 -8.18 4.67
C THR A 838 18.01 -8.62 5.10
N ASN A 839 17.39 -7.93 6.06
CA ASN A 839 16.10 -8.32 6.64
C ASN A 839 15.20 -7.13 6.92
N ALA A 840 13.90 -7.33 6.75
CA ALA A 840 12.83 -6.51 7.28
C ALA A 840 12.05 -7.30 8.34
N ILE A 841 11.82 -6.70 9.50
CA ILE A 841 11.15 -7.33 10.65
C ILE A 841 9.92 -6.49 10.99
N ILE A 842 8.78 -7.14 11.22
CA ILE A 842 7.56 -6.51 11.71
C ILE A 842 7.19 -7.14 13.05
N THR A 843 7.09 -6.30 14.08
CA THR A 843 6.77 -6.71 15.45
C THR A 843 5.41 -6.13 15.85
N PRO A 844 4.38 -6.95 16.09
CA PRO A 844 3.11 -6.45 16.62
C PRO A 844 3.29 -5.92 18.05
N LYS A 845 2.68 -4.77 18.38
CA LYS A 845 2.60 -4.30 19.78
C LYS A 845 1.56 -5.13 20.56
N THR A 846 1.42 -4.87 21.86
CA THR A 846 0.53 -5.63 22.75
C THR A 846 -0.91 -5.66 22.22
N GLY A 847 -1.42 -6.87 22.01
CA GLY A 847 -2.79 -7.10 21.54
C GLY A 847 -2.99 -7.08 20.01
N GLN A 848 -1.91 -6.96 19.23
CA GLN A 848 -1.95 -7.10 17.77
C GLN A 848 -1.44 -8.47 17.32
N TYR A 849 -1.94 -8.95 16.19
CA TYR A 849 -1.55 -10.25 15.61
C TYR A 849 -1.13 -10.09 14.14
N ILE A 850 -0.07 -10.79 13.76
CA ILE A 850 0.36 -11.01 12.37
C ILE A 850 0.68 -12.50 12.22
N PRO A 851 0.12 -13.20 11.21
CA PRO A 851 0.56 -14.55 10.87
C PRO A 851 2.04 -14.55 10.45
N LYS A 852 2.82 -15.52 10.93
CA LYS A 852 4.22 -15.69 10.49
C LYS A 852 4.27 -15.92 8.97
N PRO A 853 5.31 -15.42 8.27
CA PRO A 853 6.54 -14.83 8.81
C PRO A 853 6.41 -13.37 9.23
N THR A 854 7.07 -13.02 10.33
CA THR A 854 7.26 -11.62 10.81
C THR A 854 8.65 -11.07 10.45
N THR A 855 9.47 -11.88 9.78
CA THR A 855 10.82 -11.54 9.30
C THR A 855 10.91 -11.92 7.83
N PHE A 856 11.36 -10.98 7.01
CA PHE A 856 11.47 -11.11 5.57
C PHE A 856 12.92 -10.89 5.17
N ALA A 857 13.51 -11.83 4.43
CA ALA A 857 14.91 -11.74 3.96
C ALA A 857 15.04 -10.78 2.76
N SER A 858 14.79 -9.49 3.02
CA SER A 858 14.90 -8.40 2.05
C SER A 858 15.17 -7.09 2.78
N ASP A 859 15.88 -6.19 2.12
CA ASP A 859 16.06 -4.78 2.47
C ASP A 859 14.83 -3.91 2.15
N LEU A 860 13.81 -4.51 1.52
CA LEU A 860 12.53 -3.90 1.15
C LEU A 860 11.38 -4.59 1.88
N LEU A 861 10.52 -3.77 2.48
CA LEU A 861 9.21 -4.16 2.99
C LEU A 861 8.12 -3.39 2.25
N SER A 862 7.23 -4.11 1.59
CA SER A 862 6.05 -3.58 0.92
C SER A 862 4.80 -4.00 1.66
N ILE A 863 3.98 -3.03 2.05
CA ILE A 863 2.65 -3.25 2.66
C ILE A 863 1.60 -2.64 1.76
N ARG A 864 0.86 -3.48 1.03
CA ARG A 864 -0.24 -3.06 0.16
C ARG A 864 -1.55 -3.25 0.92
N TYR A 865 -2.32 -2.19 1.13
CA TYR A 865 -3.55 -2.23 1.90
C TYR A 865 -4.74 -1.71 1.10
N ASN A 866 -5.93 -2.23 1.40
CA ASN A 866 -7.17 -1.85 0.73
C ASN A 866 -7.73 -0.56 1.35
N ILE A 867 -8.12 0.42 0.51
CA ILE A 867 -8.69 1.70 0.98
C ILE A 867 -10.18 1.63 1.26
N LEU A 868 -10.81 0.51 0.91
CA LEU A 868 -12.21 0.25 1.17
C LEU A 868 -12.28 -0.59 2.45
N ASN A 869 -12.98 -0.05 3.44
CA ASN A 869 -13.19 -0.75 4.69
C ASN A 869 -14.06 -2.00 4.41
N PRO A 870 -13.62 -3.22 4.73
CA PRO A 870 -14.51 -4.35 4.74
C PRO A 870 -15.53 -4.17 5.89
N MET A 871 -16.65 -3.55 5.54
CA MET A 871 -17.88 -3.34 6.32
C MET A 871 -17.82 -2.31 7.46
N ASN A 872 -18.24 -1.08 7.15
CA ASN A 872 -18.94 -0.21 8.11
C ASN A 872 -20.34 0.06 7.54
N ASP A 873 -21.29 -0.86 7.72
CA ASP A 873 -22.70 -0.51 7.61
C ASP A 873 -23.22 -0.15 9.02
N PRO A 874 -23.68 1.09 9.26
CA PRO A 874 -24.32 1.48 10.52
C PRO A 874 -25.67 0.78 10.76
N THR A 875 -26.24 0.13 9.75
CA THR A 875 -27.36 -0.79 9.90
C THR A 875 -26.79 -2.19 10.10
N GLY A 876 -26.84 -2.65 11.36
CA GLY A 876 -26.14 -3.87 11.80
C GLY A 876 -26.28 -5.03 10.82
N ALA A 877 -25.16 -5.72 10.58
CA ALA A 877 -24.98 -6.82 9.62
C ALA A 877 -26.27 -7.59 9.28
N GLN A 878 -27.02 -7.09 8.30
CA GLN A 878 -28.23 -7.72 7.81
C GLN A 878 -27.87 -8.50 6.54
N TRP A 879 -28.18 -9.79 6.58
CA TRP A 879 -27.87 -10.81 5.60
C TRP A 879 -28.36 -10.42 4.19
N ALA A 880 -27.50 -10.42 3.19
CA ALA A 880 -27.94 -10.51 1.79
C ALA A 880 -28.01 -12.00 1.40
N TYR A 881 -29.20 -12.60 1.49
CA TYR A 881 -29.45 -13.98 1.07
C TYR A 881 -29.26 -14.13 -0.46
N SER A 882 -28.42 -15.08 -0.89
CA SER A 882 -28.30 -15.50 -2.29
C SER A 882 -28.72 -16.97 -2.43
N SER A 883 -29.72 -17.24 -3.28
CA SER A 883 -30.20 -18.61 -3.54
C SER A 883 -29.17 -19.52 -4.21
N ASN A 884 -28.05 -18.96 -4.67
CA ASN A 884 -27.04 -19.67 -5.47
C ASN A 884 -25.75 -19.97 -4.69
N ASN A 885 -25.64 -19.52 -3.43
CA ASN A 885 -24.48 -19.78 -2.57
C ASN A 885 -24.96 -20.23 -1.18
N THR A 886 -24.81 -21.53 -0.87
CA THR A 886 -25.24 -22.11 0.41
C THR A 886 -24.20 -21.99 1.53
N ASN A 887 -23.01 -21.46 1.25
CA ASN A 887 -21.96 -21.27 2.26
C ASN A 887 -21.83 -19.79 2.60
N MET A 888 -22.12 -19.44 3.85
CA MET A 888 -22.03 -18.08 4.37
C MET A 888 -20.86 -17.94 5.35
N TYR A 889 -20.02 -16.94 5.11
CA TYR A 889 -18.92 -16.55 6.00
C TYR A 889 -19.14 -15.11 6.49
N HIS A 890 -19.02 -14.88 7.80
CA HIS A 890 -19.06 -13.57 8.44
C HIS A 890 -17.83 -13.41 9.35
N MET A 891 -17.27 -12.19 9.41
CA MET A 891 -16.07 -11.90 10.20
C MET A 891 -16.44 -11.24 11.53
N GLY A 892 -16.72 -12.05 12.55
CA GLY A 892 -17.04 -11.57 13.90
C GLY A 892 -18.18 -12.37 14.53
N SER A 893 -18.62 -11.91 15.71
CA SER A 893 -19.84 -12.39 16.35
C SER A 893 -21.08 -11.94 15.57
N VAL A 894 -21.93 -12.88 15.17
CA VAL A 894 -23.14 -12.64 14.37
C VAL A 894 -24.33 -12.37 15.29
N GLY A 895 -24.92 -11.17 15.25
CA GLY A 895 -26.14 -10.84 16.00
C GLY A 895 -27.40 -10.86 15.13
N ILE A 896 -28.38 -11.73 15.41
CA ILE A 896 -29.72 -11.70 14.79
C ILE A 896 -30.70 -11.13 15.81
N GLY A 897 -31.17 -9.90 15.60
CA GLY A 897 -32.10 -9.21 16.53
C GLY A 897 -31.41 -8.54 17.74
N THR A 898 -30.08 -8.54 17.80
CA THR A 898 -29.26 -7.87 18.83
C THR A 898 -28.07 -7.15 18.18
N THR A 899 -27.65 -6.01 18.74
CA THR A 899 -26.52 -5.20 18.26
C THR A 899 -25.24 -5.41 19.06
N ASN A 900 -25.31 -6.08 20.21
CA ASN A 900 -24.16 -6.43 21.05
C ASN A 900 -24.15 -7.95 21.25
N PRO A 901 -23.77 -8.74 20.23
CA PRO A 901 -23.73 -10.18 20.36
C PRO A 901 -22.68 -10.59 21.39
N GLU A 902 -23.10 -11.28 22.45
CA GLU A 902 -22.19 -11.74 23.51
C GLU A 902 -21.38 -12.98 23.07
N TYR A 903 -21.83 -13.66 22.01
CA TYR A 903 -21.26 -14.90 21.48
C TYR A 903 -21.05 -14.82 19.96
N GLN A 904 -20.27 -15.76 19.41
CA GLN A 904 -19.93 -15.80 17.98
C GLN A 904 -21.14 -15.90 17.03
N LEU A 905 -22.27 -16.43 17.52
CA LEU A 905 -23.59 -16.31 16.90
C LEU A 905 -24.59 -16.12 18.04
N ASP A 906 -25.29 -15.00 18.04
CA ASP A 906 -26.25 -14.59 19.06
C ASP A 906 -27.56 -14.23 18.36
N VAL A 907 -28.63 -14.95 18.66
CA VAL A 907 -29.96 -14.73 18.06
C VAL A 907 -30.91 -14.27 19.16
N SER A 908 -31.11 -12.97 19.27
CA SER A 908 -32.14 -12.34 20.09
C SER A 908 -33.50 -12.44 19.40
N GLY A 909 -34.01 -13.67 19.31
CA GLY A 909 -35.26 -14.03 18.66
C GLY A 909 -35.42 -15.55 18.50
N SER A 910 -36.52 -15.99 17.86
CA SER A 910 -36.73 -17.41 17.56
C SER A 910 -35.91 -17.86 16.35
N VAL A 911 -35.30 -19.05 16.41
CA VAL A 911 -34.55 -19.67 15.29
C VAL A 911 -35.39 -20.78 14.65
N ASN A 912 -35.61 -20.70 13.34
CA ASN A 912 -36.27 -21.75 12.56
C ASN A 912 -35.25 -22.39 11.60
N ALA A 913 -34.82 -23.63 11.87
CA ALA A 913 -33.77 -24.33 11.13
C ALA A 913 -34.18 -25.77 10.79
N LYS A 914 -33.64 -26.31 9.68
CA LYS A 914 -33.90 -27.71 9.26
C LYS A 914 -33.21 -28.73 10.17
N SER A 915 -32.03 -28.42 10.70
CA SER A 915 -31.27 -29.24 11.63
C SER A 915 -30.20 -28.40 12.34
N TYR A 916 -29.83 -28.81 13.56
CA TYR A 916 -28.75 -28.20 14.34
C TYR A 916 -27.59 -29.20 14.47
N TYR A 917 -26.34 -28.72 14.47
CA TYR A 917 -25.14 -29.54 14.64
C TYR A 917 -24.20 -28.90 15.65
N LEU A 918 -23.59 -29.70 16.53
CA LEU A 918 -22.51 -29.28 17.42
C LEU A 918 -21.29 -30.16 17.14
N ASN A 919 -20.14 -29.54 16.84
CA ASN A 919 -18.89 -30.24 16.48
C ASN A 919 -19.07 -31.30 15.37
N GLY A 920 -19.87 -30.97 14.36
CA GLY A 920 -20.13 -31.86 13.21
C GLY A 920 -21.12 -32.99 13.48
N ARG A 921 -21.69 -33.11 14.69
CA ARG A 921 -22.72 -34.10 15.03
C ARG A 921 -24.10 -33.44 15.09
N GLN A 922 -25.06 -34.00 14.36
CA GLN A 922 -26.44 -33.50 14.35
C GLN A 922 -27.04 -33.66 15.75
N ILE A 923 -27.64 -32.61 16.28
CA ILE A 923 -28.26 -32.56 17.62
C ILE A 923 -29.58 -33.36 17.66
N ASN A 924 -29.85 -34.21 16.65
CA ASN A 924 -31.14 -34.88 16.46
C ASN A 924 -31.16 -36.35 16.91
N GLU A 925 -30.16 -36.86 17.64
CA GLU A 925 -30.15 -38.24 18.20
C GLU A 925 -29.50 -38.28 19.61
N PRO A 926 -29.96 -39.14 20.54
CA PRO A 926 -30.48 -38.71 21.85
C PRO A 926 -29.46 -38.46 22.97
N LEU A 927 -29.60 -37.27 23.58
CA LEU A 927 -29.65 -36.94 25.02
C LEU A 927 -28.73 -37.69 26.01
N SER A 928 -27.44 -37.33 26.06
CA SER A 928 -26.70 -37.44 27.33
C SER A 928 -25.95 -36.19 27.76
N GLU A 929 -25.83 -35.15 26.93
CA GLU A 929 -25.03 -33.96 27.29
C GLU A 929 -25.59 -32.59 26.85
N LEU A 930 -26.86 -32.48 26.40
CA LEU A 930 -27.46 -31.20 26.03
C LEU A 930 -28.94 -31.08 26.45
N GLY A 931 -29.20 -30.25 27.48
CA GLY A 931 -30.43 -29.48 27.64
C GLY A 931 -31.75 -30.23 27.78
N LEU A 932 -32.04 -30.77 28.97
CA LEU A 932 -33.41 -31.09 29.34
C LEU A 932 -34.19 -29.79 29.49
N SER A 933 -35.35 -29.65 28.83
CA SER A 933 -36.26 -28.54 29.12
C SER A 933 -36.96 -28.80 30.45
N GLU A 934 -37.38 -27.73 31.13
CA GLU A 934 -38.22 -27.83 32.33
C GLU A 934 -39.43 -28.75 32.07
N GLY A 935 -39.69 -29.68 32.99
CA GLY A 935 -40.75 -30.68 32.89
C GLY A 935 -40.37 -32.02 32.24
N MET A 936 -39.15 -32.16 31.68
CA MET A 936 -38.70 -33.44 31.09
C MET A 936 -38.17 -34.43 32.12
N ILE A 937 -38.33 -35.73 31.84
CA ILE A 937 -37.75 -36.80 32.69
C ILE A 937 -36.23 -36.87 32.45
N ALA A 938 -35.44 -36.62 33.48
CA ALA A 938 -33.97 -36.68 33.45
C ALA A 938 -33.43 -38.10 33.66
N GLN A 939 -34.07 -38.87 34.53
CA GLN A 939 -33.77 -40.28 34.77
C GLN A 939 -34.95 -40.97 35.45
N VAL A 940 -35.03 -42.29 35.29
CA VAL A 940 -36.03 -43.14 35.95
C VAL A 940 -35.32 -44.24 36.72
N ARG A 941 -35.81 -44.54 37.91
CA ARG A 941 -35.45 -45.72 38.71
C ARG A 941 -36.72 -46.53 38.92
N HIS A 942 -36.61 -47.85 38.80
CA HIS A 942 -37.71 -48.77 39.05
C HIS A 942 -37.24 -49.90 39.97
N LEU A 943 -38.10 -50.30 40.91
CA LEU A 943 -37.92 -51.46 41.77
C LEU A 943 -39.18 -52.32 41.73
N THR A 944 -39.03 -53.59 41.36
CA THR A 944 -40.05 -54.61 41.57
C THR A 944 -39.72 -55.37 42.85
N TYR A 945 -40.65 -55.40 43.81
CA TYR A 945 -40.51 -56.06 45.09
C TYR A 945 -41.45 -57.28 45.17
N THR A 946 -40.84 -58.46 45.16
CA THR A 946 -41.51 -59.75 45.02
C THR A 946 -41.71 -60.49 46.34
N GLN A 947 -41.16 -59.99 47.45
CA GLN A 947 -41.30 -60.63 48.76
C GLN A 947 -42.66 -60.30 49.38
N MET A 948 -43.12 -61.18 50.27
CA MET A 948 -44.31 -60.96 51.08
C MET A 948 -43.91 -60.47 52.46
N ASP A 949 -44.52 -59.37 52.90
CA ASP A 949 -44.28 -58.81 54.23
C ASP A 949 -45.52 -58.92 55.09
N ILE A 950 -45.30 -59.02 56.40
CA ILE A 950 -46.35 -59.11 57.40
C ILE A 950 -45.93 -58.23 58.57
N LYS A 951 -46.79 -57.28 58.95
CA LYS A 951 -46.58 -56.47 60.13
C LYS A 951 -47.76 -56.51 61.05
N ASN A 952 -47.45 -56.56 62.33
CA ASN A 952 -48.39 -56.48 63.40
C ASN A 952 -48.11 -55.21 64.20
N ASN A 953 -48.65 -54.10 63.71
CA ASN A 953 -48.24 -52.77 64.12
C ASN A 953 -49.23 -52.14 65.11
N THR A 954 -48.69 -51.34 66.02
CA THR A 954 -49.45 -50.46 66.94
C THR A 954 -49.31 -48.98 66.55
N GLY A 955 -48.53 -48.71 65.49
CA GLY A 955 -48.24 -47.40 64.96
C GLY A 955 -47.79 -47.46 63.51
N TRP A 956 -47.15 -46.38 63.04
CA TRP A 956 -46.60 -46.31 61.69
C TRP A 956 -45.26 -47.05 61.61
N ASP A 957 -45.26 -48.19 60.93
CA ASP A 957 -44.06 -49.02 60.72
C ASP A 957 -43.69 -49.05 59.24
N ALA A 958 -42.40 -49.17 58.94
CA ALA A 958 -41.96 -49.43 57.57
C ALA A 958 -42.60 -50.72 57.05
N ILE A 959 -42.96 -50.72 55.76
CA ILE A 959 -43.53 -51.92 55.13
C ILE A 959 -42.58 -53.13 55.25
N ASN A 960 -41.27 -52.88 55.12
CA ASN A 960 -40.23 -53.86 55.35
C ASN A 960 -39.13 -53.27 56.24
N ASP A 961 -38.63 -54.07 57.19
CA ASP A 961 -37.64 -53.62 58.19
C ASP A 961 -36.24 -53.37 57.59
N ASN A 962 -35.93 -53.94 56.42
CA ASN A 962 -34.67 -53.67 55.73
C ASN A 962 -34.76 -52.36 54.93
N LEU A 963 -34.48 -51.25 55.61
CA LEU A 963 -34.50 -49.89 55.03
C LEU A 963 -33.32 -49.57 54.08
N THR A 964 -32.53 -50.57 53.69
CA THR A 964 -31.40 -50.40 52.76
C THR A 964 -31.67 -51.06 51.42
N THR A 965 -32.17 -52.30 51.42
CA THR A 965 -32.40 -53.09 50.19
C THR A 965 -33.79 -53.74 50.14
N GLY A 966 -34.65 -53.50 51.12
CA GLY A 966 -36.01 -54.00 51.16
C GLY A 966 -36.93 -53.18 50.25
N PHE A 967 -38.05 -52.70 50.80
CA PHE A 967 -39.02 -51.90 50.06
C PHE A 967 -38.64 -50.41 50.02
N VAL A 968 -37.49 -50.12 49.40
CA VAL A 968 -36.86 -48.78 49.34
C VAL A 968 -36.36 -48.48 47.94
N ILE A 969 -36.64 -47.28 47.41
CA ILE A 969 -36.09 -46.81 46.14
C ILE A 969 -35.18 -45.59 46.35
N ALA A 970 -34.08 -45.52 45.60
CA ALA A 970 -33.10 -44.44 45.69
C ALA A 970 -32.87 -43.78 44.32
N ILE A 971 -32.84 -42.45 44.31
CA ILE A 971 -32.56 -41.63 43.12
C ILE A 971 -31.64 -40.46 43.51
N THR A 972 -30.64 -40.14 42.68
CA THR A 972 -29.71 -39.02 42.94
C THR A 972 -30.01 -37.91 41.95
N PRO A 973 -30.72 -36.83 42.36
CA PRO A 973 -31.11 -35.78 41.44
C PRO A 973 -29.88 -35.11 40.79
N LYS A 974 -29.98 -34.81 39.50
CA LYS A 974 -28.96 -34.12 38.73
C LYS A 974 -28.91 -32.62 38.99
N SER A 975 -30.01 -32.03 39.46
CA SER A 975 -30.12 -30.63 39.88
C SER A 975 -30.79 -30.51 41.24
N ASN A 976 -30.43 -29.48 42.00
CA ASN A 976 -31.11 -29.13 43.26
C ASN A 976 -32.49 -28.50 43.03
N LEU A 977 -32.86 -28.18 41.79
CA LEU A 977 -34.20 -27.72 41.41
C LEU A 977 -35.09 -28.86 40.90
N SER A 978 -34.52 -30.03 40.60
CA SER A 978 -35.27 -31.19 40.11
C SER A 978 -36.32 -31.67 41.10
N LYS A 979 -37.44 -32.13 40.55
CA LYS A 979 -38.54 -32.76 41.30
C LYS A 979 -38.54 -34.26 41.07
N ILE A 980 -39.01 -35.05 42.03
CA ILE A 980 -39.07 -36.51 41.91
C ILE A 980 -40.53 -36.96 41.84
N LEU A 981 -40.96 -37.42 40.67
CA LEU A 981 -42.26 -38.06 40.49
C LEU A 981 -42.17 -39.51 40.96
N LEU A 982 -42.83 -39.80 42.07
CA LEU A 982 -42.95 -41.13 42.65
C LEU A 982 -44.26 -41.77 42.21
N ASN A 983 -44.19 -43.03 41.79
CA ASN A 983 -45.33 -43.89 41.57
C ASN A 983 -45.11 -45.19 42.34
N ILE A 984 -46.09 -45.59 43.14
CA ILE A 984 -46.07 -46.83 43.90
C ILE A 984 -47.31 -47.65 43.55
N ILE A 985 -47.11 -48.95 43.41
CA ILE A 985 -48.18 -49.95 43.27
C ILE A 985 -47.96 -50.97 44.38
N VAL A 986 -48.93 -51.12 45.27
CA VAL A 986 -48.84 -52.10 46.36
C VAL A 986 -50.07 -52.99 46.41
N HIS A 987 -49.81 -54.25 46.76
CA HIS A 987 -50.83 -55.28 46.91
C HIS A 987 -51.02 -55.58 48.39
N ILE A 988 -52.13 -55.13 48.96
CA ILE A 988 -52.37 -55.16 50.41
C ILE A 988 -53.39 -56.22 50.76
N GLY A 989 -53.01 -57.14 51.64
CA GLY A 989 -53.91 -58.04 52.34
C GLY A 989 -54.21 -57.54 53.74
N LEU A 990 -55.41 -57.84 54.23
CA LEU A 990 -55.90 -57.39 55.52
C LEU A 990 -56.37 -58.62 56.32
N ALA A 991 -56.15 -58.59 57.64
CA ALA A 991 -56.69 -59.62 58.52
C ALA A 991 -58.23 -59.55 58.58
N ALA A 992 -58.91 -60.69 58.69
CA ALA A 992 -60.37 -60.78 58.89
C ALA A 992 -60.76 -60.38 60.34
N SER A 993 -60.63 -59.09 60.63
CA SER A 993 -61.02 -58.49 61.90
C SER A 993 -61.80 -57.20 61.68
N ASN A 994 -62.70 -56.88 62.61
CA ASN A 994 -63.50 -55.63 62.58
C ASN A 994 -62.63 -54.35 62.64
N TYR A 995 -61.33 -54.49 62.88
CA TYR A 995 -60.40 -53.37 63.02
C TYR A 995 -59.47 -53.19 61.81
N SER A 996 -59.46 -54.08 60.82
CA SER A 996 -58.58 -53.98 59.63
C SER A 996 -59.11 -53.04 58.53
N VAL A 997 -60.16 -52.26 58.82
CA VAL A 997 -60.88 -51.45 57.81
C VAL A 997 -60.38 -50.02 57.72
N TRP A 998 -59.54 -49.61 58.68
CA TRP A 998 -58.99 -48.26 58.80
C TRP A 998 -57.46 -48.34 58.81
N TRP A 999 -56.89 -48.57 57.64
CA TRP A 999 -55.44 -48.59 57.46
C TRP A 999 -55.01 -47.48 56.50
N GLY A 1000 -53.71 -47.19 56.45
CA GLY A 1000 -53.17 -46.32 55.43
C GLY A 1000 -51.68 -46.48 55.26
N ILE A 1001 -51.17 -45.84 54.21
CA ILE A 1001 -49.75 -45.70 53.91
C ILE A 1001 -49.38 -44.23 53.91
N LYS A 1002 -48.23 -43.92 54.49
CA LYS A 1002 -47.57 -42.62 54.46
C LYS A 1002 -46.20 -42.75 53.78
N LEU A 1003 -45.84 -41.72 53.04
CA LEU A 1003 -44.56 -41.63 52.36
C LEU A 1003 -43.48 -41.15 53.34
N TYR A 1004 -42.33 -41.82 53.37
CA TYR A 1004 -41.17 -41.39 54.13
C TYR A 1004 -39.96 -41.21 53.20
N ARG A 1005 -39.15 -40.20 53.50
CA ARG A 1005 -37.95 -39.83 52.73
C ARG A 1005 -36.74 -39.67 53.65
N LYS A 1006 -35.56 -40.02 53.13
CA LYS A 1006 -34.25 -39.71 53.71
C LYS A 1006 -33.34 -39.10 52.64
N ILE A 1007 -32.57 -38.07 52.98
CA ILE A 1007 -31.58 -37.46 52.08
C ILE A 1007 -30.18 -37.82 52.56
N GLY A 1008 -29.38 -38.45 51.69
CA GLY A 1008 -28.04 -38.92 52.02
C GLY A 1008 -28.01 -39.81 53.27
N ALA A 1009 -27.22 -39.40 54.26
CA ALA A 1009 -27.06 -40.09 55.54
C ALA A 1009 -27.97 -39.55 56.66
N GLY A 1010 -28.95 -38.69 56.36
CA GLY A 1010 -29.87 -38.14 57.37
C GLY A 1010 -30.88 -39.15 57.93
N ASP A 1011 -31.84 -38.68 58.73
CA ASP A 1011 -32.91 -39.53 59.27
C ASP A 1011 -34.10 -39.69 58.31
N TRP A 1012 -34.89 -40.75 58.50
CA TRP A 1012 -36.16 -40.92 57.79
C TRP A 1012 -37.23 -39.99 58.36
N THR A 1013 -37.85 -39.19 57.51
CA THR A 1013 -38.93 -38.25 57.88
C THR A 1013 -40.15 -38.44 57.00
N GLU A 1014 -41.34 -38.19 57.57
CA GLU A 1014 -42.59 -38.26 56.81
C GLU A 1014 -42.65 -37.12 55.78
N VAL A 1015 -43.02 -37.47 54.54
CA VAL A 1015 -43.41 -36.50 53.52
C VAL A 1015 -44.92 -36.35 53.62
N THR A 1016 -45.39 -35.22 54.16
CA THR A 1016 -46.81 -34.99 54.47
C THR A 1016 -47.62 -34.48 53.27
N GLY A 1017 -46.97 -33.86 52.30
CA GLY A 1017 -47.60 -33.33 51.08
C GLY A 1017 -48.47 -34.30 50.27
N PRO A 1018 -48.17 -35.62 50.18
CA PRO A 1018 -49.07 -36.57 49.53
C PRO A 1018 -50.32 -36.95 50.34
N ASN A 1019 -50.39 -36.65 51.64
CA ASN A 1019 -51.54 -37.02 52.47
C ASN A 1019 -52.76 -36.15 52.11
N GLY A 1020 -53.95 -36.73 52.22
CA GLY A 1020 -55.20 -35.96 52.09
C GLY A 1020 -55.32 -34.85 53.14
N THR A 1021 -55.95 -33.72 52.78
CA THR A 1021 -56.25 -32.62 53.71
C THR A 1021 -57.69 -32.69 54.20
N GLU A 1022 -57.94 -32.39 55.46
CA GLU A 1022 -59.29 -32.35 56.05
C GLU A 1022 -60.00 -31.02 55.74
N THR A 1023 -60.02 -30.62 54.47
CA THR A 1023 -60.54 -29.32 54.03
C THR A 1023 -61.52 -29.52 52.88
N GLY A 1024 -62.72 -28.94 52.95
CA GLY A 1024 -63.76 -29.04 51.92
C GLY A 1024 -65.17 -29.17 52.50
N SER A 1025 -66.21 -29.13 51.64
CA SER A 1025 -67.62 -29.16 52.07
C SER A 1025 -68.06 -30.46 52.73
N ALA A 1026 -67.27 -31.53 52.61
CA ALA A 1026 -67.49 -32.83 53.23
C ALA A 1026 -66.39 -33.21 54.25
N ALA A 1027 -65.51 -32.28 54.64
CA ALA A 1027 -64.47 -32.54 55.62
C ALA A 1027 -65.05 -32.76 57.03
N ALA A 1028 -64.63 -33.83 57.69
CA ALA A 1028 -64.92 -34.11 59.10
C ALA A 1028 -63.65 -33.94 59.93
N THR A 1029 -63.74 -33.35 61.13
CA THR A 1029 -62.61 -32.98 62.01
C THR A 1029 -61.92 -34.15 62.73
N ALA A 1030 -61.92 -35.37 62.18
CA ALA A 1030 -61.49 -36.58 62.90
C ALA A 1030 -60.86 -37.71 62.03
N GLY A 1031 -60.56 -37.47 60.75
CA GLY A 1031 -59.84 -38.42 59.91
C GLY A 1031 -58.34 -38.44 60.20
N THR A 1032 -57.64 -39.48 59.74
CA THR A 1032 -56.17 -39.49 59.76
C THR A 1032 -55.67 -39.24 58.33
N PRO A 1033 -54.90 -38.16 58.10
CA PRO A 1033 -54.27 -37.91 56.82
C PRO A 1033 -53.30 -39.03 56.43
N VAL A 1034 -53.54 -39.65 55.28
CA VAL A 1034 -52.70 -40.70 54.70
C VAL A 1034 -52.59 -40.48 53.18
N TRP A 1035 -51.53 -40.99 52.57
CA TRP A 1035 -51.31 -40.88 51.12
C TRP A 1035 -52.18 -41.89 50.36
N ILE A 1036 -52.19 -43.13 50.82
CA ILE A 1036 -52.90 -44.22 50.18
C ILE A 1036 -53.64 -45.00 51.24
N SER A 1037 -54.90 -45.29 50.97
CA SER A 1037 -55.73 -46.18 51.78
C SER A 1037 -56.82 -46.74 50.89
N ASN A 1038 -57.43 -47.83 51.34
CA ASN A 1038 -58.78 -48.15 50.94
C ASN A 1038 -59.64 -48.39 52.19
N THR A 1039 -60.93 -48.16 52.06
CA THR A 1039 -61.90 -48.54 53.10
C THR A 1039 -62.70 -49.71 52.57
N MET A 1040 -62.33 -50.92 52.97
CA MET A 1040 -63.11 -52.14 52.70
C MET A 1040 -63.54 -52.73 54.03
N TYR A 1041 -64.85 -52.95 54.22
CA TYR A 1041 -65.39 -53.51 55.47
C TYR A 1041 -64.95 -54.97 55.64
N ALA A 1042 -64.00 -55.22 56.54
CA ALA A 1042 -63.34 -56.51 56.79
C ALA A 1042 -63.98 -57.32 57.93
N GLY A 1043 -65.24 -57.02 58.30
CA GLY A 1043 -65.99 -57.81 59.30
C GLY A 1043 -66.52 -59.17 58.78
N ASN A 1044 -66.09 -59.61 57.59
CA ASN A 1044 -66.49 -60.87 56.97
C ASN A 1044 -65.23 -61.74 56.71
N LEU A 1045 -65.30 -63.05 57.01
CA LEU A 1045 -64.20 -64.03 56.84
C LEU A 1045 -63.66 -64.09 55.40
N ASP A 1046 -64.40 -63.58 54.41
CA ASP A 1046 -63.97 -63.55 53.01
C ASP A 1046 -62.75 -62.64 52.74
N TYR A 1047 -62.39 -61.73 53.65
CA TYR A 1047 -61.30 -60.77 53.43
C TYR A 1047 -59.91 -61.34 53.74
N GLN A 1048 -59.79 -62.36 54.60
CA GLN A 1048 -58.53 -63.07 54.84
C GLN A 1048 -57.94 -63.71 53.57
N TYR A 1049 -58.76 -63.78 52.53
CA TYR A 1049 -58.52 -64.40 51.24
C TYR A 1049 -58.29 -63.37 50.11
N LYS A 1050 -58.45 -62.07 50.39
CA LYS A 1050 -58.39 -61.01 49.37
C LYS A 1050 -57.09 -60.23 49.47
N VAL A 1051 -56.68 -59.71 48.33
CA VAL A 1051 -55.59 -58.74 48.19
C VAL A 1051 -56.13 -57.59 47.36
N THR A 1052 -55.99 -56.37 47.84
CA THR A 1052 -56.36 -55.17 47.08
C THR A 1052 -55.14 -54.55 46.44
N ASN A 1053 -55.26 -54.16 45.19
CA ASN A 1053 -54.27 -53.33 44.51
C ASN A 1053 -54.59 -51.86 44.76
N VAL A 1054 -53.64 -51.12 45.33
CA VAL A 1054 -53.73 -49.67 45.48
C VAL A 1054 -52.49 -49.00 44.91
N THR A 1055 -52.67 -47.79 44.39
CA THR A 1055 -51.59 -47.02 43.79
C THR A 1055 -51.55 -45.62 44.37
N GLY A 1056 -50.36 -45.03 44.38
CA GLY A 1056 -50.15 -43.63 44.77
C GLY A 1056 -49.16 -42.96 43.83
N THR A 1057 -49.42 -41.70 43.50
CA THR A 1057 -48.50 -40.86 42.73
C THR A 1057 -48.28 -39.55 43.48
N TYR A 1058 -47.04 -39.10 43.57
CA TYR A 1058 -46.69 -37.82 44.21
C TYR A 1058 -45.45 -37.20 43.56
N LEU A 1059 -45.46 -35.89 43.38
CA LEU A 1059 -44.33 -35.12 42.87
C LEU A 1059 -43.63 -34.42 44.05
N ASP A 1060 -42.52 -34.99 44.51
CA ASP A 1060 -41.73 -34.47 45.62
C ASP A 1060 -40.69 -33.42 45.16
N SER A 1061 -40.36 -32.48 46.02
CA SER A 1061 -39.33 -31.45 45.78
C SER A 1061 -38.25 -31.53 46.87
N PRO A 1062 -37.26 -32.44 46.74
CA PRO A 1062 -36.25 -32.66 47.78
C PRO A 1062 -35.17 -31.57 47.85
N ASN A 1063 -35.11 -30.69 46.84
CA ASN A 1063 -34.23 -29.52 46.75
C ASN A 1063 -32.74 -29.84 47.03
N THR A 1064 -32.23 -30.94 46.46
CA THR A 1064 -30.88 -31.46 46.74
C THR A 1064 -30.31 -32.20 45.54
N THR A 1065 -28.98 -32.30 45.46
CA THR A 1065 -28.26 -33.19 44.53
C THR A 1065 -27.74 -34.45 45.22
N SER A 1066 -27.95 -34.60 46.53
CA SER A 1066 -27.61 -35.83 47.27
C SER A 1066 -28.60 -36.95 46.96
N THR A 1067 -28.20 -38.22 47.10
CA THR A 1067 -29.10 -39.35 46.91
C THR A 1067 -30.30 -39.26 47.86
N VAL A 1068 -31.49 -39.33 47.28
CA VAL A 1068 -32.77 -39.32 48.00
C VAL A 1068 -33.32 -40.74 48.01
N TYR A 1069 -33.65 -41.22 49.20
CA TYR A 1069 -34.25 -42.53 49.45
C TYR A 1069 -35.71 -42.34 49.83
N TYR A 1070 -36.58 -43.17 49.26
CA TYR A 1070 -38.00 -43.21 49.57
C TYR A 1070 -38.42 -44.61 50.02
N THR A 1071 -39.30 -44.64 51.00
CA THR A 1071 -39.98 -45.86 51.45
C THR A 1071 -41.39 -45.51 51.92
N ALA A 1072 -42.18 -46.53 52.22
CA ALA A 1072 -43.55 -46.38 52.67
C ALA A 1072 -43.70 -47.01 54.05
N TYR A 1073 -44.42 -46.29 54.92
CA TYR A 1073 -44.81 -46.76 56.23
C TYR A 1073 -46.31 -47.00 56.22
N TRP A 1074 -46.76 -48.08 56.84
CA TRP A 1074 -48.17 -48.42 56.96
C TRP A 1074 -48.61 -48.49 58.42
N ASN A 1075 -49.90 -48.34 58.63
CA ASN A 1075 -50.56 -48.60 59.90
C ASN A 1075 -51.92 -49.25 59.63
N ASN A 1076 -52.23 -50.33 60.33
CA ASN A 1076 -53.49 -51.07 60.22
C ASN A 1076 -54.59 -50.52 61.16
N ARG A 1077 -54.33 -49.41 61.85
CA ARG A 1077 -55.35 -48.71 62.64
C ARG A 1077 -55.02 -47.22 62.75
N ILE A 1078 -55.72 -46.42 61.94
CA ILE A 1078 -55.57 -44.96 61.92
C ILE A 1078 -56.62 -44.29 62.86
N GLY A 1079 -56.25 -43.17 63.50
CA GLY A 1079 -57.00 -42.50 64.59
C GLY A 1079 -56.47 -42.85 65.99
N ASP A 1080 -56.43 -41.90 66.93
CA ASP A 1080 -55.75 -41.92 68.25
C ASP A 1080 -56.17 -43.07 69.21
N ASN A 1081 -55.88 -44.32 68.86
CA ASN A 1081 -55.87 -45.44 69.80
C ASN A 1081 -54.85 -46.53 69.38
N PRO A 1082 -53.53 -46.30 69.60
CA PRO A 1082 -52.44 -47.21 69.23
C PRO A 1082 -52.39 -48.53 70.04
N SER A 1083 -53.39 -48.83 70.86
CA SER A 1083 -53.32 -49.89 71.88
C SER A 1083 -53.77 -51.29 71.40
N ALA A 1084 -54.07 -51.48 70.12
CA ALA A 1084 -54.62 -52.74 69.60
C ALA A 1084 -53.84 -53.27 68.41
N ILE A 1085 -53.52 -54.56 68.50
CA ILE A 1085 -52.64 -55.32 67.63
C ILE A 1085 -53.46 -55.87 66.46
N ASN A 1086 -53.12 -55.53 65.21
CA ASN A 1086 -53.80 -56.08 64.03
C ASN A 1086 -52.87 -56.19 62.82
N THR A 1087 -52.99 -57.27 62.06
CA THR A 1087 -51.97 -57.65 61.06
C THR A 1087 -52.30 -57.16 59.65
N ILE A 1088 -51.34 -56.50 59.01
CA ILE A 1088 -51.39 -56.06 57.61
C ILE A 1088 -50.34 -56.81 56.79
N TYR A 1089 -50.67 -57.11 55.53
CA TYR A 1089 -49.88 -57.97 54.66
C TYR A 1089 -49.56 -57.25 53.34
N LEU A 1090 -48.33 -57.38 52.86
CA LEU A 1090 -47.92 -56.96 51.52
C LEU A 1090 -47.77 -58.20 50.64
N ASN A 1091 -48.22 -58.10 49.38
CA ASN A 1091 -48.07 -59.12 48.34
C ASN A 1091 -48.71 -60.46 48.67
N ARG A 1092 -49.59 -60.52 49.68
CA ARG A 1092 -50.32 -61.71 50.07
C ARG A 1092 -51.60 -61.37 50.83
N ALA A 1093 -52.53 -62.29 50.81
CA ALA A 1093 -53.65 -62.33 51.75
C ALA A 1093 -53.19 -62.86 53.13
N GLU A 1094 -54.01 -62.68 54.16
CA GLU A 1094 -53.79 -63.28 55.48
C GLU A 1094 -53.66 -64.81 55.38
N SER A 1095 -54.69 -65.46 54.85
CA SER A 1095 -54.71 -66.89 54.56
C SER A 1095 -54.09 -67.18 53.20
N HIS A 1096 -52.83 -67.59 53.21
CA HIS A 1096 -52.01 -67.84 52.02
C HIS A 1096 -51.37 -69.25 52.03
N GLY A 1097 -52.07 -70.23 52.62
CA GLY A 1097 -51.56 -71.59 52.83
C GLY A 1097 -51.85 -72.58 51.70
N ASP A 1098 -52.46 -72.14 50.60
CA ASP A 1098 -52.83 -72.98 49.45
C ASP A 1098 -52.23 -72.44 48.13
N ALA A 1099 -52.11 -73.31 47.12
CA ALA A 1099 -51.46 -73.01 45.84
C ALA A 1099 -52.33 -72.19 44.86
N TYR A 1100 -53.59 -71.90 45.21
CA TYR A 1100 -54.53 -71.20 44.32
C TYR A 1100 -54.53 -69.68 44.54
N ARG A 1101 -53.77 -69.18 45.53
CA ARG A 1101 -53.67 -67.74 45.82
C ARG A 1101 -52.61 -67.04 44.98
N PRO A 1102 -52.89 -65.80 44.52
CA PRO A 1102 -51.89 -65.03 43.79
C PRO A 1102 -50.81 -64.52 44.75
N ALA A 1103 -49.55 -64.64 44.34
CA ALA A 1103 -48.38 -64.04 44.97
C ALA A 1103 -47.91 -62.82 44.16
N PRO A 1104 -48.64 -61.67 44.20
CA PRO A 1104 -48.30 -60.52 43.39
C PRO A 1104 -47.02 -59.83 43.85
N SER A 1105 -46.41 -59.02 42.99
CA SER A 1105 -45.25 -58.18 43.34
C SER A 1105 -45.65 -56.71 43.35
N SER A 1106 -45.25 -55.99 44.40
CA SER A 1106 -45.41 -54.54 44.50
C SER A 1106 -44.27 -53.83 43.78
N SER A 1107 -44.42 -52.56 43.44
CA SER A 1107 -43.36 -51.81 42.75
C SER A 1107 -43.28 -50.34 43.12
N TRP A 1108 -42.09 -49.79 42.92
CA TRP A 1108 -41.77 -48.37 42.99
C TRP A 1108 -41.19 -47.89 41.67
N THR A 1109 -41.58 -46.69 41.26
CA THR A 1109 -40.91 -45.94 40.21
C THR A 1109 -40.64 -44.53 40.73
N ALA A 1110 -39.39 -44.08 40.59
CA ALA A 1110 -38.98 -42.71 40.88
C ALA A 1110 -38.41 -42.10 39.61
N SER A 1111 -39.05 -41.05 39.10
CA SER A 1111 -38.63 -40.33 37.90
C SER A 1111 -38.20 -38.92 38.30
N GLU A 1112 -36.96 -38.55 38.00
CA GLU A 1112 -36.52 -37.17 38.14
C GLU A 1112 -37.12 -36.34 37.00
N ILE A 1113 -37.85 -35.29 37.34
CA ILE A 1113 -38.33 -34.26 36.43
C ILE A 1113 -37.41 -33.05 36.54
N TRP A 1114 -36.80 -32.68 35.42
CA TRP A 1114 -35.87 -31.55 35.33
C TRP A 1114 -36.62 -30.23 35.48
N TYR A 1115 -36.11 -29.33 36.34
CA TYR A 1115 -36.74 -28.02 36.59
C TYR A 1115 -35.72 -26.85 36.63
N GLY A 1116 -34.47 -27.07 36.23
CA GLY A 1116 -33.44 -26.03 36.19
C GLY A 1116 -32.03 -26.57 36.18
#